data_AF-A0A6A3BC00-F1
#
_entry.id   AF-A0A6A3BC00-F1
#
_cell.length_a   1.000
_cell.length_b   1.000
_cell.length_c   1.000
_cell.angle_alpha   90.00
_cell.angle_beta   90.00
_cell.angle_gamma   90.00
#
_symmetry.space_group_name_H-M   'P 1'
#
loop_
_entity.id
_entity.type
_entity.pdbx_description
1 polymer ?
#
loop_
_entity_poly.entity_id
_entity_poly.type
_entity_poly.pdbx_seq_one_letter_code
_entity_poly.pdbx_strand_id
1 'polypeptide(L)'
;MEDSKNYGHQHPLVLLNEDRMITNQSGVVAECSRCGEKVSAPCFVCAEDCGFYLHKVCAEAPSELNHPFHHNHPLVLMENPQSMYDYYTCDFCGETCEKFVFHCSSCNLGFHIKCGLLTFNIAENNLKELEHIPLEPPVSPTKKDDEQLEDVKKCFGCWEPLANYTHFSADCGFNLHKKCVELPLQKNHVCHRKHPLLLQFNSDRLACKICQETQRRGVGFVYGCSSCEFVVHIECLSSDLVPVIKDERHEHPFSLFPRRAPFICDACGTEGTYSAYICCECNIIVHKKCTSLPSIIKSKWHDHAIFHNYFLPDDFGSSDCIICHDAVSPEHGSYCCSNCNITFHVRCVTKKASSYFIISREDANEISYESSITCVLERNDAGEATEIQHFKHIHNLLLSSFVGGCENSCDGCMLPISDPFYSCSQCQFFLHKTCAELPKKKQFWFHKCPQDLVLISDKCYRCKKCGQVSNAFAYECDGCKRKTCLRCVIALTPSARTCLHHEHPLLYYQNYEARCNACGGTTYGAILCKDCNFVLHHKCFSLPITVRHKCDKDRLKLTIHDDNSYSESHYCDICEKSRDPNRSFYRCEICDTCAHVRCVLDRYPFIKLGSIYEESDHSHPLTFVKKSYYYPDCENCHRPCEDLALECTKSGCNYIVHWDCVAPRYLQNWRGFGM
;
A
#
# COMPACT_ATOMS: atom_id res chain seq x y z
N MET A 1 -21.73 44.53 -45.60
CA MET A 1 -21.74 44.51 -44.13
C MET A 1 -20.86 43.33 -43.76
N GLU A 2 -19.58 43.58 -43.48
CA GLU A 2 -18.70 42.55 -42.92
C GLU A 2 -19.04 42.44 -41.44
N ASP A 3 -19.48 41.27 -41.00
CA ASP A 3 -19.74 41.00 -39.58
C ASP A 3 -18.45 41.22 -38.80
N SER A 4 -18.46 42.20 -37.89
CA SER A 4 -17.37 42.43 -36.95
C SER A 4 -17.14 41.15 -36.15
N LYS A 5 -16.04 40.43 -36.42
CA LYS A 5 -15.64 39.26 -35.66
C LYS A 5 -15.24 39.73 -34.26
N ASN A 6 -16.18 39.72 -33.33
CA ASN A 6 -15.92 40.16 -31.96
C ASN A 6 -15.30 39.02 -31.09
N TYR A 7 -15.09 37.81 -31.65
CA TYR A 7 -14.40 36.67 -31.01
C TYR A 7 -14.84 36.34 -29.56
N GLY A 8 -16.11 36.61 -29.21
CA GLY A 8 -16.67 36.40 -27.87
C GLY A 8 -16.48 37.58 -26.90
N HIS A 9 -15.89 38.68 -27.35
CA HIS A 9 -15.78 39.96 -26.65
C HIS A 9 -16.91 40.92 -27.06
N GLN A 10 -17.22 41.92 -26.23
CA GLN A 10 -18.30 42.87 -26.52
C GLN A 10 -17.92 43.93 -27.56
N HIS A 11 -16.65 44.32 -27.59
CA HIS A 11 -16.13 45.34 -28.51
C HIS A 11 -15.48 44.72 -29.76
N PRO A 12 -15.44 45.46 -30.89
CA PRO A 12 -14.68 45.06 -32.09
C PRO A 12 -13.19 44.91 -31.82
N LEU A 13 -12.55 43.95 -32.50
CA LEU A 13 -11.13 43.66 -32.39
C LEU A 13 -10.40 44.03 -33.68
N VAL A 14 -9.25 44.70 -33.55
CA VAL A 14 -8.39 45.14 -34.66
C VAL A 14 -7.08 44.35 -34.65
N LEU A 15 -6.63 43.91 -35.82
CA LEU A 15 -5.36 43.20 -35.98
C LEU A 15 -4.18 44.18 -36.01
N LEU A 16 -3.23 44.01 -35.10
CA LEU A 16 -1.93 44.68 -35.12
C LEU A 16 -0.89 43.72 -35.71
N ASN A 17 -0.11 44.19 -36.68
CA ASN A 17 0.88 43.38 -37.42
C ASN A 17 2.35 43.79 -37.16
N GLU A 18 2.61 44.81 -36.34
CA GLU A 18 3.98 45.31 -36.10
C GLU A 18 4.68 44.49 -35.02
N ASP A 19 5.73 43.73 -35.36
CA ASP A 19 6.50 42.89 -34.43
C ASP A 19 7.11 43.69 -33.26
N ARG A 20 6.34 43.80 -32.17
CA ARG A 20 6.74 44.38 -30.89
C ARG A 20 5.97 43.71 -29.75
N MET A 21 6.55 43.77 -28.54
CA MET A 21 5.83 43.41 -27.32
C MET A 21 4.75 44.45 -27.03
N ILE A 22 3.55 44.00 -26.68
CA ILE A 22 2.44 44.88 -26.36
C ILE A 22 2.43 45.13 -24.86
N THR A 23 2.31 46.40 -24.46
CA THR A 23 2.08 46.78 -23.07
C THR A 23 0.67 47.29 -22.92
N ASN A 24 0.04 46.98 -21.78
CA ASN A 24 -1.25 47.54 -21.42
C ASN A 24 -1.10 49.02 -20.96
N GLN A 25 -2.22 49.65 -20.62
CA GLN A 25 -2.27 51.06 -20.17
C GLN A 25 -1.45 51.35 -18.90
N SER A 26 -1.08 50.33 -18.12
CA SER A 26 -0.24 50.45 -16.93
C SER A 26 1.26 50.17 -17.19
N GLY A 27 1.66 50.00 -18.45
CA GLY A 27 3.05 49.74 -18.83
C GLY A 27 3.54 48.32 -18.54
N VAL A 28 2.63 47.40 -18.17
CA VAL A 28 2.92 45.98 -17.98
C VAL A 28 2.72 45.24 -19.30
N VAL A 29 3.52 44.20 -19.55
CA VAL A 29 3.36 43.36 -20.76
C VAL A 29 1.93 42.78 -20.79
N ALA A 30 1.23 43.02 -21.90
CA ALA A 30 -0.13 42.55 -22.10
C ALA A 30 -0.18 41.02 -22.17
N GLU A 31 -1.22 40.44 -21.59
CA GLU A 31 -1.46 39.00 -21.59
C GLU A 31 -2.67 38.65 -22.45
N CYS A 32 -2.63 37.48 -23.07
CA CYS A 32 -3.71 36.98 -23.89
C CYS A 32 -4.91 36.64 -23.00
N SER A 33 -6.07 37.16 -23.33
CA SER A 33 -7.32 36.89 -22.61
C SER A 33 -7.79 35.44 -22.76
N ARG A 34 -7.26 34.67 -23.74
CA ARG A 34 -7.58 33.25 -23.94
C ARG A 34 -6.54 32.28 -23.37
N CYS A 35 -5.23 32.52 -23.52
CA CYS A 35 -4.22 31.57 -23.04
C CYS A 35 -3.42 32.02 -21.81
N GLY A 36 -3.54 33.27 -21.38
CA GLY A 36 -2.80 33.81 -20.22
C GLY A 36 -1.36 34.23 -20.53
N GLU A 37 -0.77 33.75 -21.62
CA GLU A 37 0.61 34.09 -21.99
C GLU A 37 0.76 35.53 -22.52
N LYS A 38 1.98 36.07 -22.39
CA LYS A 38 2.38 37.39 -22.89
C LYS A 38 2.12 37.53 -24.40
N VAL A 39 1.61 38.68 -24.81
CA VAL A 39 1.24 38.97 -26.21
C VAL A 39 2.33 39.76 -26.90
N SER A 40 2.81 39.21 -28.01
CA SER A 40 3.52 39.93 -29.05
C SER A 40 2.63 40.06 -30.27
N ALA A 41 2.87 41.07 -31.09
CA ALA A 41 2.29 41.09 -32.43
C ALA A 41 2.83 39.92 -33.29
N PRO A 42 2.10 39.47 -34.31
CA PRO A 42 0.76 39.93 -34.69
C PRO A 42 -0.35 39.44 -33.72
N CYS A 43 -1.22 40.36 -33.28
CA CYS A 43 -2.27 40.09 -32.29
C CYS A 43 -3.53 40.94 -32.52
N PHE A 44 -4.66 40.48 -31.99
CA PHE A 44 -5.91 41.25 -31.96
C PHE A 44 -6.01 42.05 -30.68
N VAL A 45 -6.39 43.33 -30.80
CA VAL A 45 -6.56 44.26 -29.68
C VAL A 45 -7.94 44.91 -29.76
N CYS A 46 -8.56 45.11 -28.61
CA CYS A 46 -9.84 45.81 -28.52
C CYS A 46 -9.72 47.24 -29.08
N ALA A 47 -10.62 47.61 -29.99
CA ALA A 47 -10.66 48.96 -30.58
C ALA A 47 -10.93 50.06 -29.53
N GLU A 48 -11.57 49.70 -28.42
CA GLU A 48 -11.88 50.60 -27.29
C GLU A 48 -10.81 50.54 -26.18
N ASP A 49 -9.70 49.84 -26.41
CA ASP A 49 -8.55 49.72 -25.51
C ASP A 49 -8.92 49.30 -24.07
N CYS A 50 -9.91 48.42 -23.93
CA CYS A 50 -10.36 47.92 -22.63
C CYS A 50 -9.44 46.85 -22.00
N GLY A 51 -8.19 46.73 -22.48
CA GLY A 51 -7.22 45.74 -22.01
C GLY A 51 -7.47 44.30 -22.49
N PHE A 52 -8.29 44.09 -23.53
CA PHE A 52 -8.53 42.76 -24.11
C PHE A 52 -7.60 42.52 -25.32
N TYR A 53 -6.75 41.51 -25.20
CA TYR A 53 -5.72 41.15 -26.19
C TYR A 53 -5.81 39.66 -26.51
N LEU A 54 -5.69 39.28 -27.78
CA LEU A 54 -5.63 37.88 -28.20
C LEU A 54 -4.45 37.67 -29.16
N HIS A 55 -3.66 36.62 -28.94
CA HIS A 55 -2.80 36.10 -30.02
C HIS A 55 -3.67 35.76 -31.22
N LYS A 56 -3.15 35.96 -32.43
CA LYS A 56 -3.86 35.60 -33.68
C LYS A 56 -4.37 34.15 -33.63
N VAL A 57 -3.49 33.22 -33.25
CA VAL A 57 -3.82 31.79 -33.08
C VAL A 57 -4.92 31.57 -32.04
N CYS A 58 -4.92 32.31 -30.94
CA CYS A 58 -5.94 32.19 -29.91
C CYS A 58 -7.30 32.72 -30.38
N ALA A 59 -7.33 33.79 -31.18
CA ALA A 59 -8.57 34.35 -31.73
C ALA A 59 -9.17 33.42 -32.80
N GLU A 60 -8.32 32.86 -33.66
CA GLU A 60 -8.70 31.98 -34.78
C GLU A 60 -8.96 30.52 -34.35
N ALA A 61 -8.71 30.18 -33.08
CA ALA A 61 -8.97 28.84 -32.54
C ALA A 61 -10.46 28.44 -32.70
N PRO A 62 -10.75 27.25 -33.25
CA PRO A 62 -12.13 26.79 -33.45
C PRO A 62 -12.83 26.51 -32.12
N SER A 63 -14.16 26.62 -32.10
CA SER A 63 -14.97 26.26 -30.93
C SER A 63 -15.00 24.74 -30.67
N GLU A 64 -14.86 23.95 -31.72
CA GLU A 64 -14.76 22.48 -31.67
C GLU A 64 -13.62 22.01 -32.57
N LEU A 65 -12.76 21.13 -32.05
CA LEU A 65 -11.61 20.57 -32.74
C LEU A 65 -11.77 19.05 -32.88
N ASN A 66 -12.04 18.58 -34.10
CA ASN A 66 -12.13 17.16 -34.43
C ASN A 66 -10.72 16.58 -34.59
N HIS A 67 -10.10 16.21 -33.47
CA HIS A 67 -8.69 15.82 -33.44
C HIS A 67 -8.47 14.40 -34.00
N PRO A 68 -7.55 14.17 -34.96
CA PRO A 68 -7.33 12.83 -35.53
C PRO A 68 -6.85 11.81 -34.48
N PHE A 69 -5.99 12.20 -33.54
CA PHE A 69 -5.67 11.29 -32.42
C PHE A 69 -6.82 11.04 -31.42
N HIS A 70 -8.03 11.58 -31.65
CA HIS A 70 -9.20 11.44 -30.79
C HIS A 70 -10.50 11.42 -31.61
N HIS A 71 -10.59 10.49 -32.57
CA HIS A 71 -11.64 10.42 -33.59
C HIS A 71 -13.09 10.32 -33.08
N ASN A 72 -13.31 9.87 -31.85
CA ASN A 72 -14.66 9.56 -31.34
C ASN A 72 -15.37 10.77 -30.71
N HIS A 73 -14.63 11.77 -30.23
CA HIS A 73 -15.23 12.94 -29.59
C HIS A 73 -14.48 14.23 -29.98
N PRO A 74 -15.18 15.35 -30.27
CA PRO A 74 -14.52 16.63 -30.48
C PRO A 74 -13.93 17.16 -29.17
N LEU A 75 -12.83 17.90 -29.26
CA LEU A 75 -12.36 18.76 -28.17
C LEU A 75 -13.07 20.10 -28.25
N VAL A 76 -13.78 20.50 -27.20
CA VAL A 76 -14.55 21.74 -27.14
C VAL A 76 -13.70 22.83 -26.47
N LEU A 77 -13.65 24.01 -27.08
CA LEU A 77 -13.00 25.17 -26.49
C LEU A 77 -13.89 25.76 -25.40
N MET A 78 -13.42 25.77 -24.15
CA MET A 78 -14.17 26.30 -23.02
C MET A 78 -13.30 27.10 -22.06
N GLU A 79 -13.93 27.97 -21.28
CA GLU A 79 -13.29 28.71 -20.21
C GLU A 79 -13.05 27.79 -19.00
N ASN A 80 -11.84 27.81 -18.43
CA ASN A 80 -11.51 27.05 -17.24
C ASN A 80 -12.27 27.65 -16.03
N PRO A 81 -13.15 26.89 -15.35
CA PRO A 81 -13.77 27.34 -14.11
C PRO A 81 -12.71 27.47 -13.01
N GLN A 82 -12.36 28.72 -12.64
CA GLN A 82 -11.46 29.04 -11.53
C GLN A 82 -12.09 28.69 -10.16
N SER A 83 -12.37 27.42 -9.88
CA SER A 83 -12.76 26.95 -8.56
C SER A 83 -11.51 26.68 -7.71
N MET A 84 -11.57 26.97 -6.40
CA MET A 84 -10.43 26.92 -5.46
C MET A 84 -9.74 25.55 -5.30
N TYR A 85 -10.19 24.49 -6.00
CA TYR A 85 -9.73 23.12 -5.77
C TYR A 85 -9.37 22.29 -7.01
N ASP A 86 -9.65 22.74 -8.25
CA ASP A 86 -9.35 21.98 -9.48
C ASP A 86 -8.75 22.87 -10.58
N TYR A 87 -7.41 22.93 -10.65
CA TYR A 87 -6.72 23.48 -11.83
C TYR A 87 -6.60 22.38 -12.89
N TYR A 88 -7.04 22.64 -14.13
CA TYR A 88 -6.76 21.72 -15.23
C TYR A 88 -5.27 21.76 -15.57
N THR A 89 -4.67 20.58 -15.70
CA THR A 89 -3.32 20.40 -16.25
C THR A 89 -3.43 19.99 -17.70
N CYS A 90 -2.61 20.58 -18.56
CA CYS A 90 -2.55 20.19 -19.96
C CYS A 90 -1.96 18.78 -20.08
N ASP A 91 -2.69 17.86 -20.72
CA ASP A 91 -2.24 16.47 -20.92
C ASP A 91 -0.97 16.39 -21.76
N PHE A 92 -0.71 17.41 -22.59
CA PHE A 92 0.44 17.47 -23.49
C PHE A 92 1.73 17.96 -22.81
N CYS A 93 1.72 19.15 -22.20
CA CYS A 93 2.92 19.72 -21.59
C CYS A 93 3.02 19.51 -20.07
N GLY A 94 1.94 19.11 -19.40
CA GLY A 94 1.88 18.92 -17.95
C GLY A 94 1.70 20.22 -17.15
N GLU A 95 1.75 21.39 -17.79
CA GLU A 95 1.60 22.69 -17.13
C GLU A 95 0.13 23.03 -16.85
N THR A 96 -0.09 23.92 -15.88
CA THR A 96 -1.43 24.37 -15.50
C THR A 96 -2.07 25.24 -16.58
N CYS A 97 -3.36 25.02 -16.82
CA CYS A 97 -4.16 25.80 -17.74
C CYS A 97 -4.86 26.94 -16.99
N GLU A 98 -4.58 28.20 -17.32
CA GLU A 98 -5.08 29.34 -16.53
C GLU A 98 -6.42 29.90 -17.00
N LYS A 99 -6.68 29.86 -18.32
CA LYS A 99 -7.83 30.53 -18.96
C LYS A 99 -8.62 29.56 -19.84
N PHE A 100 -8.54 29.63 -21.17
CA PHE A 100 -9.29 28.75 -22.06
C PHE A 100 -8.52 27.48 -22.40
N VAL A 101 -9.25 26.36 -22.50
CA VAL A 101 -8.72 25.03 -22.82
C VAL A 101 -9.57 24.32 -23.86
N PHE A 102 -8.93 23.46 -24.64
CA PHE A 102 -9.61 22.42 -25.40
C PHE A 102 -9.88 21.23 -24.48
N HIS A 103 -11.15 20.91 -24.24
CA HIS A 103 -11.55 19.86 -23.32
C HIS A 103 -12.52 18.87 -23.94
N CYS A 104 -12.36 17.58 -23.62
CA CYS A 104 -13.37 16.56 -23.86
C CYS A 104 -13.86 16.02 -22.52
N SER A 105 -15.13 16.25 -22.19
CA SER A 105 -15.73 15.79 -20.93
C SER A 105 -15.90 14.27 -20.87
N SER A 106 -16.12 13.60 -22.01
CA SER A 106 -16.29 12.14 -22.06
C SER A 106 -15.01 11.38 -21.72
N CYS A 107 -13.87 11.90 -22.17
CA CYS A 107 -12.56 11.25 -22.01
C CYS A 107 -11.65 11.96 -20.99
N ASN A 108 -12.12 13.06 -20.41
CA ASN A 108 -11.38 13.93 -19.50
C ASN A 108 -10.00 14.35 -20.05
N LEU A 109 -9.94 14.70 -21.34
CA LEU A 109 -8.73 15.25 -21.97
C LEU A 109 -8.76 16.77 -21.91
N GLY A 110 -7.62 17.38 -21.61
CA GLY A 110 -7.45 18.84 -21.54
C GLY A 110 -6.15 19.29 -22.20
N PHE A 111 -6.24 20.25 -23.11
CA PHE A 111 -5.06 20.85 -23.75
C PHE A 111 -5.13 22.38 -23.67
N HIS A 112 -3.98 23.03 -23.48
CA HIS A 112 -3.88 24.45 -23.87
C HIS A 112 -4.23 24.60 -25.35
N ILE A 113 -4.76 25.77 -25.74
CA ILE A 113 -5.11 26.06 -27.13
C ILE A 113 -3.94 25.77 -28.07
N LYS A 114 -2.74 26.26 -27.74
CA LYS A 114 -1.53 26.06 -28.55
C LYS A 114 -1.12 24.58 -28.60
N CYS A 115 -1.17 23.86 -27.48
CA CYS A 115 -0.86 22.43 -27.44
C CYS A 115 -1.82 21.61 -28.29
N GLY A 116 -3.13 21.84 -28.18
CA GLY A 116 -4.14 21.12 -28.95
C GLY A 116 -4.05 21.38 -30.46
N LEU A 117 -3.79 22.63 -30.88
CA LEU A 117 -3.58 22.96 -32.29
C LEU A 117 -2.27 22.38 -32.83
N LEU A 118 -1.21 22.37 -32.02
CA LEU A 118 0.07 21.80 -32.42
C LEU A 118 -0.01 20.28 -32.60
N THR A 119 -0.64 19.56 -31.66
CA THR A 119 -0.85 18.11 -31.82
C THR A 119 -1.79 17.79 -32.97
N PHE A 120 -2.75 18.67 -33.25
CA PHE A 120 -3.62 18.55 -34.41
C PHE A 120 -2.84 18.71 -35.73
N ASN A 121 -1.97 19.72 -35.82
CA ASN A 121 -1.12 19.95 -36.99
C ASN A 121 -0.13 18.79 -37.21
N ILE A 122 0.42 18.22 -36.14
CA ILE A 122 1.22 16.99 -36.21
C ILE A 122 0.39 15.83 -36.78
N ALA A 123 -0.83 15.64 -36.28
CA ALA A 123 -1.71 14.57 -36.74
C ALA A 123 -2.12 14.71 -38.22
N GLU A 124 -2.27 15.94 -38.72
CA GLU A 124 -2.55 16.24 -40.13
C GLU A 124 -1.29 16.25 -41.03
N ASN A 125 -0.11 15.94 -40.49
CA ASN A 125 1.19 16.08 -41.16
C ASN A 125 1.48 17.51 -41.68
N ASN A 126 0.88 18.53 -41.08
CA ASN A 126 1.12 19.93 -41.40
C ASN A 126 2.25 20.52 -40.54
N LEU A 127 3.49 20.10 -40.83
CA LEU A 127 4.66 20.36 -39.97
C LEU A 127 5.28 21.75 -40.13
N LYS A 128 4.66 22.68 -40.87
CA LYS A 128 5.20 24.03 -41.12
C LYS A 128 5.48 24.81 -39.83
N GLU A 129 4.66 24.61 -38.80
CA GLU A 129 4.84 25.27 -37.49
C GLU A 129 6.06 24.73 -36.71
N LEU A 130 6.53 23.51 -37.03
CA LEU A 130 7.71 22.92 -36.40
C LEU A 130 9.02 23.41 -37.03
N GLU A 131 8.99 23.98 -38.24
CA GLU A 131 10.19 24.52 -38.90
C GLU A 131 10.83 25.67 -38.10
N HIS A 132 10.01 26.38 -37.31
CA HIS A 132 10.44 27.47 -36.44
C HIS A 132 10.84 27.01 -35.03
N ILE A 133 10.66 25.74 -34.69
CA ILE A 133 11.03 25.17 -33.38
C ILE A 133 12.44 24.58 -33.47
N PRO A 134 13.39 24.98 -32.59
CA PRO A 134 14.72 24.41 -32.58
C PRO A 134 14.70 22.89 -32.37
N LEU A 135 15.41 22.17 -33.24
CA LEU A 135 15.67 20.74 -33.06
C LEU A 135 16.92 20.58 -32.19
N GLU A 136 16.76 20.02 -31.00
CA GLU A 136 17.85 19.77 -30.08
C GLU A 136 18.51 18.40 -30.36
N PRO A 137 19.85 18.32 -30.35
CA PRO A 137 20.57 17.05 -30.48
C PRO A 137 20.44 16.20 -29.20
N PRO A 138 20.66 14.88 -29.28
CA PRO A 138 20.71 14.02 -28.09
C PRO A 138 21.84 14.47 -27.17
N VAL A 139 21.52 14.63 -25.87
CA VAL A 139 22.48 15.07 -24.84
C VAL A 139 23.00 13.83 -24.09
N SER A 140 24.32 13.65 -24.03
CA SER A 140 24.93 12.54 -23.30
C SER A 140 24.73 12.64 -21.79
N PRO A 141 24.39 11.52 -21.12
CA PRO A 141 24.56 11.22 -19.72
C PRO A 141 25.52 12.03 -18.86
N THR A 142 25.30 13.27 -18.42
CA THR A 142 26.18 13.80 -17.36
C THR A 142 25.82 13.09 -16.06
N LYS A 143 26.63 12.10 -15.67
CA LYS A 143 26.59 11.51 -14.33
C LYS A 143 26.86 12.64 -13.33
N LYS A 144 25.81 13.21 -12.75
CA LYS A 144 25.92 13.86 -11.45
C LYS A 144 25.51 12.82 -10.42
N ASP A 145 26.50 12.42 -9.64
CA ASP A 145 26.29 11.74 -8.38
C ASP A 145 25.52 12.67 -7.43
N ASP A 146 24.70 12.04 -6.59
CA ASP A 146 23.96 12.56 -5.43
C ASP A 146 22.59 13.26 -5.63
N GLU A 147 21.56 12.51 -5.18
CA GLU A 147 20.43 12.95 -4.35
C GLU A 147 19.69 14.25 -4.69
N GLN A 148 18.99 14.23 -5.81
CA GLN A 148 17.56 14.55 -5.95
C GLN A 148 17.19 14.24 -7.40
N LEU A 149 16.29 13.27 -7.63
CA LEU A 149 15.80 12.94 -8.98
C LEU A 149 15.08 14.17 -9.57
N GLU A 150 15.79 15.05 -10.26
CA GLU A 150 15.19 15.98 -11.21
C GLU A 150 14.42 15.14 -12.24
N ASP A 151 13.14 15.48 -12.46
CA ASP A 151 12.29 14.79 -13.44
C ASP A 151 12.94 14.90 -14.82
N VAL A 152 13.60 13.82 -15.27
CA VAL A 152 14.19 13.75 -16.61
C VAL A 152 13.07 14.02 -17.62
N LYS A 153 13.19 15.10 -18.41
CA LYS A 153 12.22 15.44 -19.46
C LYS A 153 12.00 14.24 -20.39
N LYS A 154 10.74 13.88 -20.62
CA LYS A 154 10.32 12.73 -21.44
C LYS A 154 9.59 13.20 -22.68
N CYS A 155 9.69 12.40 -23.74
CA CYS A 155 8.89 12.58 -24.93
C CYS A 155 7.41 12.31 -24.60
N PHE A 156 6.51 13.24 -24.93
CA PHE A 156 5.06 13.08 -24.78
C PHE A 156 4.54 11.86 -25.55
N GLY A 157 5.09 11.60 -26.74
CA GLY A 157 4.65 10.52 -27.62
C GLY A 157 4.93 9.14 -27.04
N CYS A 158 6.20 8.82 -26.76
CA CYS A 158 6.64 7.48 -26.35
C CYS A 158 7.04 7.35 -24.87
N TRP A 159 7.04 8.43 -24.09
CA TRP A 159 7.45 8.46 -22.68
C TRP A 159 8.91 8.06 -22.39
N GLU A 160 9.73 7.94 -23.43
CA GLU A 160 11.18 7.73 -23.28
C GLU A 160 11.90 9.05 -22.95
N PRO A 161 13.06 9.00 -22.26
CA PRO A 161 13.90 10.18 -22.05
C PRO A 161 14.27 10.89 -23.35
N LEU A 162 14.28 12.23 -23.33
CA LEU A 162 14.70 13.04 -24.49
C LEU A 162 16.19 12.91 -24.81
N ALA A 163 17.02 12.67 -23.79
CA ALA A 163 18.48 12.62 -23.89
C ALA A 163 19.01 11.66 -24.98
N ASN A 164 18.25 10.61 -25.31
CA ASN A 164 18.71 9.57 -26.23
C ASN A 164 18.41 9.84 -27.70
N TYR A 165 17.61 10.87 -28.03
CA TYR A 165 17.12 11.10 -29.39
C TYR A 165 17.11 12.59 -29.74
N THR A 166 17.16 12.88 -31.04
CA THR A 166 16.83 14.22 -31.53
C THR A 166 15.39 14.55 -31.21
N HIS A 167 15.16 15.73 -30.64
CA HIS A 167 13.87 16.11 -30.14
C HIS A 167 13.59 17.59 -30.35
N PHE A 168 12.32 17.92 -30.37
CA PHE A 168 11.87 19.29 -30.30
C PHE A 168 11.59 19.64 -28.85
N SER A 169 12.06 20.82 -28.45
CA SER A 169 11.94 21.40 -27.11
C SER A 169 11.52 22.85 -27.28
N ALA A 170 10.41 23.28 -26.64
CA ALA A 170 9.94 24.67 -26.68
C ALA A 170 9.52 25.16 -25.29
N ASP A 171 9.43 26.49 -25.15
CA ASP A 171 9.23 27.21 -23.88
C ASP A 171 7.97 26.83 -23.08
N CYS A 172 7.01 26.13 -23.70
CA CYS A 172 5.77 25.64 -23.07
C CYS A 172 5.83 24.18 -22.60
N GLY A 173 7.02 23.58 -22.47
CA GLY A 173 7.15 22.16 -22.07
C GLY A 173 6.89 21.17 -23.22
N PHE A 174 6.93 21.65 -24.47
CA PHE A 174 6.84 20.81 -25.66
C PHE A 174 8.02 19.86 -25.71
N ASN A 175 7.78 18.56 -25.58
CA ASN A 175 8.85 17.57 -25.56
C ASN A 175 8.45 16.39 -26.46
N LEU A 176 8.93 16.38 -27.71
CA LEU A 176 8.64 15.30 -28.66
C LEU A 176 9.89 14.90 -29.43
N HIS A 177 10.16 13.59 -29.53
CA HIS A 177 11.20 13.10 -30.42
C HIS A 177 10.83 13.36 -31.88
N LYS A 178 11.81 13.63 -32.73
CA LYS A 178 11.60 13.72 -34.18
C LYS A 178 10.92 12.46 -34.74
N LYS A 179 11.38 11.28 -34.31
CA LYS A 179 10.78 9.97 -34.66
C LYS A 179 9.31 9.83 -34.24
N CYS A 180 8.88 10.53 -33.20
CA CYS A 180 7.50 10.46 -32.69
C CYS A 180 6.56 11.39 -33.46
N VAL A 181 7.08 12.46 -34.06
CA VAL A 181 6.33 13.35 -34.97
C VAL A 181 6.10 12.65 -36.31
N GLU A 182 7.07 11.88 -36.78
CA GLU A 182 7.05 11.19 -38.09
C GLU A 182 6.36 9.81 -38.05
N LEU A 183 5.56 9.51 -37.00
CA LEU A 183 4.88 8.23 -36.87
C LEU A 183 3.74 8.09 -37.89
N PRO A 184 3.58 6.91 -38.52
CA PRO A 184 2.46 6.70 -39.45
C PRO A 184 1.12 6.68 -38.69
N LEU A 185 0.11 7.38 -39.23
CA LEU A 185 -1.24 7.43 -38.66
C LEU A 185 -1.91 6.05 -38.60
N GLN A 186 -1.52 5.14 -39.50
CA GLN A 186 -2.10 3.82 -39.64
C GLN A 186 -0.99 2.77 -39.76
N LYS A 187 -1.10 1.69 -38.98
CA LYS A 187 -0.15 0.57 -39.01
C LYS A 187 -0.88 -0.76 -38.98
N ASN A 188 -0.56 -1.65 -39.92
CA ASN A 188 -1.02 -3.04 -39.87
C ASN A 188 -0.15 -3.83 -38.88
N HIS A 189 -0.78 -4.66 -38.04
CA HIS A 189 -0.07 -5.45 -37.05
C HIS A 189 -0.40 -6.94 -37.17
N VAL A 190 0.63 -7.80 -37.10
CA VAL A 190 0.50 -9.25 -37.29
C VAL A 190 -0.46 -9.90 -36.30
N CYS A 191 -0.60 -9.34 -35.10
CA CYS A 191 -1.51 -9.80 -34.05
C CYS A 191 -2.92 -9.19 -34.14
N HIS A 192 -3.12 -8.16 -34.96
CA HIS A 192 -4.39 -7.48 -35.15
C HIS A 192 -4.65 -7.23 -36.65
N ARG A 193 -4.97 -8.31 -37.38
CA ARG A 193 -5.08 -8.30 -38.85
C ARG A 193 -6.44 -7.85 -39.38
N LYS A 194 -7.48 -7.90 -38.54
CA LYS A 194 -8.85 -7.60 -38.96
C LYS A 194 -9.05 -6.12 -39.27
N HIS A 195 -8.43 -5.25 -38.48
CA HIS A 195 -8.44 -3.81 -38.72
C HIS A 195 -7.02 -3.25 -38.57
N PRO A 196 -6.66 -2.23 -39.34
CA PRO A 196 -5.45 -1.49 -39.09
C PRO A 196 -5.51 -0.79 -37.72
N LEU A 197 -4.36 -0.62 -37.08
CA LEU A 197 -4.24 0.17 -35.86
C LEU A 197 -4.04 1.64 -36.24
N LEU A 198 -4.77 2.53 -35.57
CA LEU A 198 -4.67 3.97 -35.73
C LEU A 198 -3.83 4.56 -34.61
N LEU A 199 -2.98 5.53 -34.94
CA LEU A 199 -2.28 6.34 -33.96
C LEU A 199 -3.29 7.24 -33.25
N GLN A 200 -3.36 7.16 -31.92
CA GLN A 200 -4.33 7.90 -31.13
C GLN A 200 -3.79 8.19 -29.72
N PHE A 201 -4.50 9.06 -28.99
CA PHE A 201 -4.29 9.27 -27.56
C PHE A 201 -4.80 8.06 -26.76
N ASN A 202 -4.10 7.67 -25.70
CA ASN A 202 -4.61 6.64 -24.76
C ASN A 202 -5.60 7.24 -23.75
N SER A 203 -6.67 7.83 -24.25
CA SER A 203 -7.66 8.57 -23.46
C SER A 203 -8.41 7.67 -22.48
N ASP A 204 -8.66 6.42 -22.89
CA ASP A 204 -9.36 5.41 -22.08
C ASP A 204 -8.43 4.70 -21.08
N ARG A 205 -7.14 5.06 -21.04
CA ARG A 205 -6.09 4.47 -20.18
C ARG A 205 -6.07 2.94 -20.25
N LEU A 206 -6.36 2.38 -21.42
CA LEU A 206 -6.35 0.95 -21.65
C LEU A 206 -4.93 0.40 -21.48
N ALA A 207 -4.84 -0.80 -20.91
CA ALA A 207 -3.57 -1.51 -20.79
C ALA A 207 -3.08 -1.93 -22.17
N CYS A 208 -1.78 -1.77 -22.41
CA CYS A 208 -1.16 -2.27 -23.63
C CYS A 208 -1.32 -3.78 -23.73
N LYS A 209 -1.90 -4.28 -24.83
CA LYS A 209 -2.15 -5.73 -25.04
C LYS A 209 -0.88 -6.57 -25.18
N ILE A 210 0.28 -5.92 -25.34
CA ILE A 210 1.60 -6.55 -25.43
C ILE A 210 2.30 -6.61 -24.07
N CYS A 211 2.52 -5.47 -23.40
CA CYS A 211 3.25 -5.44 -22.13
C CYS A 211 2.35 -5.54 -20.89
N GLN A 212 1.03 -5.43 -21.05
CA GLN A 212 0.01 -5.47 -20.00
C GLN A 212 0.14 -4.35 -18.95
N GLU A 213 0.96 -3.33 -19.21
CA GLU A 213 1.05 -2.14 -18.39
C GLU A 213 0.09 -1.07 -18.93
N THR A 214 -0.58 -0.39 -18.01
CA THR A 214 -1.23 0.91 -18.26
C THR A 214 -0.18 2.00 -18.07
N GLN A 215 0.01 2.90 -19.05
CA GLN A 215 0.88 4.08 -18.88
C GLN A 215 0.48 4.82 -17.59
N ARG A 216 1.43 4.93 -16.63
CA ARG A 216 1.15 5.38 -15.26
C ARG A 216 1.05 6.89 -15.09
N ARG A 217 1.48 7.69 -16.06
CA ARG A 217 1.45 9.15 -16.04
C ARG A 217 1.18 9.66 -17.46
N GLY A 218 0.15 10.48 -17.63
CA GLY A 218 -0.18 11.24 -18.85
C GLY A 218 -0.73 10.44 -20.03
N VAL A 219 -1.24 11.18 -21.02
CA VAL A 219 -1.88 10.68 -22.24
C VAL A 219 -0.83 10.63 -23.35
N GLY A 220 -0.16 9.48 -23.54
CA GLY A 220 0.80 9.32 -24.65
C GLY A 220 0.16 8.94 -25.98
N PHE A 221 1.01 8.81 -27.01
CA PHE A 221 0.61 8.19 -28.27
C PHE A 221 0.60 6.67 -28.14
N VAL A 222 -0.46 6.05 -28.65
CA VAL A 222 -0.61 4.59 -28.75
C VAL A 222 -1.17 4.23 -30.12
N TYR A 223 -0.92 2.99 -30.54
CA TYR A 223 -1.64 2.42 -31.68
C TYR A 223 -2.84 1.64 -31.16
N GLY A 224 -4.02 1.99 -31.63
CA GLY A 224 -5.26 1.45 -31.13
C GLY A 224 -6.28 1.07 -32.20
N CYS A 225 -7.21 0.21 -31.81
CA CYS A 225 -8.41 -0.09 -32.57
C CYS A 225 -9.59 -0.06 -31.59
N SER A 226 -10.38 1.02 -31.66
CA SER A 226 -11.49 1.27 -30.73
C SER A 226 -12.59 0.21 -30.84
N SER A 227 -12.87 -0.32 -32.04
CA SER A 227 -13.88 -1.37 -32.23
C SER A 227 -13.49 -2.73 -31.63
N CYS A 228 -12.20 -2.95 -31.36
CA CYS A 228 -11.68 -4.20 -30.80
C CYS A 228 -11.09 -4.01 -29.39
N GLU A 229 -11.19 -2.81 -28.82
CA GLU A 229 -10.55 -2.43 -27.54
C GLU A 229 -9.08 -2.88 -27.47
N PHE A 230 -8.37 -2.74 -28.60
CA PHE A 230 -6.99 -3.17 -28.75
C PHE A 230 -6.09 -1.96 -28.71
N VAL A 231 -5.23 -1.83 -27.71
CA VAL A 231 -4.27 -0.73 -27.57
C VAL A 231 -2.88 -1.31 -27.35
N VAL A 232 -1.88 -0.75 -28.01
CA VAL A 232 -0.47 -1.11 -27.83
C VAL A 232 0.39 0.14 -27.82
N HIS A 233 1.40 0.18 -26.95
CA HIS A 233 2.35 1.27 -26.95
C HIS A 233 3.20 1.27 -28.23
N ILE A 234 3.72 2.44 -28.61
CA ILE A 234 4.56 2.60 -29.80
C ILE A 234 5.79 1.69 -29.72
N GLU A 235 6.48 1.66 -28.59
CA GLU A 235 7.68 0.86 -28.36
C GLU A 235 7.38 -0.65 -28.35
N CYS A 236 6.14 -1.04 -28.05
CA CYS A 236 5.72 -2.44 -28.10
C CYS A 236 5.52 -2.95 -29.54
N LEU A 237 5.40 -2.06 -30.53
CA LEU A 237 5.24 -2.38 -31.96
C LEU A 237 6.55 -2.37 -32.76
N SER A 238 7.64 -1.92 -32.16
CA SER A 238 8.97 -1.95 -32.78
C SER A 238 9.53 -3.37 -32.66
N SER A 239 9.04 -4.28 -33.49
CA SER A 239 9.50 -5.68 -33.54
C SER A 239 11.00 -5.80 -33.88
N ASP A 240 11.59 -4.78 -34.52
CA ASP A 240 13.01 -4.74 -34.89
C ASP A 240 13.96 -4.56 -33.68
N LEU A 241 13.43 -4.27 -32.49
CA LEU A 241 14.22 -4.00 -31.27
C LEU A 241 14.04 -5.02 -30.15
N VAL A 242 13.26 -6.10 -30.34
CA VAL A 242 13.06 -7.08 -29.26
C VAL A 242 14.20 -8.09 -29.29
N PRO A 243 15.18 -7.99 -28.37
CA PRO A 243 16.35 -8.85 -28.42
C PRO A 243 15.93 -10.28 -28.10
N VAL A 244 16.70 -11.23 -28.61
CA VAL A 244 16.94 -12.47 -27.89
C VAL A 244 17.33 -12.08 -26.46
N ILE A 245 16.44 -12.29 -25.49
CA ILE A 245 16.69 -11.90 -24.11
C ILE A 245 17.60 -12.96 -23.51
N LYS A 246 18.87 -12.61 -23.33
CA LYS A 246 19.80 -13.35 -22.48
C LYS A 246 19.69 -12.76 -21.09
N ASP A 247 19.14 -13.53 -20.15
CA ASP A 247 19.09 -13.16 -18.73
C ASP A 247 20.05 -14.09 -17.99
N GLU A 248 20.90 -13.56 -17.10
CA GLU A 248 21.83 -14.39 -16.32
C GLU A 248 21.12 -15.37 -15.36
N ARG A 249 19.80 -15.18 -15.14
CA ARG A 249 18.98 -15.98 -14.21
C ARG A 249 18.20 -17.11 -14.89
N HIS A 250 18.20 -17.17 -16.22
CA HIS A 250 17.72 -18.32 -16.99
C HIS A 250 18.74 -18.65 -18.09
N GLU A 251 19.32 -19.85 -18.03
CA GLU A 251 20.48 -20.25 -18.83
C GLU A 251 20.28 -20.10 -20.35
N HIS A 252 19.05 -20.28 -20.82
CA HIS A 252 18.73 -20.25 -22.24
C HIS A 252 18.05 -18.94 -22.65
N PRO A 253 18.27 -18.47 -23.89
CA PRO A 253 17.66 -17.25 -24.37
C PRO A 253 16.16 -17.37 -24.64
N PHE A 254 15.41 -16.32 -24.34
CA PHE A 254 14.01 -16.18 -24.75
C PHE A 254 13.88 -15.44 -26.07
N SER A 255 13.07 -15.98 -26.98
CA SER A 255 12.73 -15.37 -28.27
C SER A 255 11.27 -14.92 -28.29
N LEU A 256 10.99 -13.76 -28.89
CA LEU A 256 9.62 -13.29 -29.05
C LEU A 256 8.83 -14.22 -29.97
N PHE A 257 7.69 -14.71 -29.50
CA PHE A 257 6.73 -15.52 -30.23
C PHE A 257 5.36 -14.79 -30.27
N PRO A 258 5.09 -13.98 -31.30
CA PRO A 258 3.83 -13.26 -31.42
C PRO A 258 2.67 -14.23 -31.61
N ARG A 259 1.75 -14.30 -30.63
CA ARG A 259 0.64 -15.27 -30.62
C ARG A 259 -0.68 -14.59 -30.28
N ARG A 260 -1.66 -14.60 -31.20
CA ARG A 260 -3.00 -14.05 -30.94
C ARG A 260 -3.82 -14.88 -29.96
N ALA A 261 -3.69 -16.21 -30.03
CA ALA A 261 -4.41 -17.10 -29.12
C ALA A 261 -3.90 -16.92 -27.68
N PRO A 262 -4.79 -16.95 -26.68
CA PRO A 262 -4.37 -16.94 -25.27
C PRO A 262 -3.45 -18.13 -24.98
N PHE A 263 -2.51 -17.92 -24.08
CA PHE A 263 -1.62 -18.94 -23.55
C PHE A 263 -1.51 -18.75 -22.04
N ILE A 264 -1.26 -19.83 -21.29
CA ILE A 264 -0.92 -19.71 -19.87
C ILE A 264 0.59 -19.55 -19.78
N CYS A 265 1.05 -18.54 -19.04
CA CYS A 265 2.47 -18.32 -18.84
C CYS A 265 3.05 -19.36 -17.89
N ASP A 266 3.98 -20.18 -18.37
CA ASP A 266 4.59 -21.27 -17.60
C ASP A 266 5.33 -20.76 -16.36
N ALA A 267 5.84 -19.52 -16.38
CA ALA A 267 6.54 -18.96 -15.23
C ALA A 267 5.63 -18.54 -14.05
N CYS A 268 4.37 -18.17 -14.31
CA CYS A 268 3.52 -17.50 -13.31
C CYS A 268 2.07 -18.01 -13.25
N GLY A 269 1.67 -18.90 -14.16
CA GLY A 269 0.34 -19.51 -14.21
C GLY A 269 -0.79 -18.55 -14.56
N THR A 270 -0.50 -17.38 -15.15
CA THR A 270 -1.54 -16.43 -15.58
C THR A 270 -1.64 -16.34 -17.10
N GLU A 271 -2.84 -16.06 -17.59
CA GLU A 271 -3.10 -15.93 -19.02
C GLU A 271 -2.32 -14.76 -19.63
N GLY A 272 -1.69 -15.02 -20.76
CA GLY A 272 -1.05 -14.05 -21.64
C GLY A 272 -1.67 -14.08 -23.03
N THR A 273 -1.56 -12.96 -23.71
CA THR A 273 -2.01 -12.80 -25.10
C THR A 273 -1.00 -11.97 -25.87
N TYR A 274 -0.91 -12.17 -27.18
CA TYR A 274 -0.19 -11.34 -28.16
C TYR A 274 1.34 -11.36 -28.11
N SER A 275 1.96 -11.45 -26.94
CA SER A 275 3.41 -11.42 -26.78
C SER A 275 3.88 -12.49 -25.80
N ALA A 276 4.01 -13.70 -26.33
CA ALA A 276 4.70 -14.80 -25.67
C ALA A 276 6.20 -14.69 -25.93
N TYR A 277 7.00 -15.13 -24.98
CA TYR A 277 8.43 -15.35 -25.12
C TYR A 277 8.67 -16.83 -24.93
N ILE A 278 9.28 -17.47 -25.93
CA ILE A 278 9.55 -18.90 -25.90
C ILE A 278 11.04 -19.13 -25.68
N CYS A 279 11.35 -20.01 -24.73
CA CYS A 279 12.65 -20.66 -24.65
C CYS A 279 12.49 -22.02 -25.33
N CYS A 280 13.09 -22.18 -26.52
CA CYS A 280 12.96 -23.42 -27.29
C CYS A 280 13.67 -24.60 -26.63
N GLU A 281 14.75 -24.34 -25.88
CA GLU A 281 15.55 -25.37 -25.23
C GLU A 281 14.81 -25.97 -24.02
N CYS A 282 14.16 -25.14 -23.21
CA CYS A 282 13.32 -25.58 -22.09
C CYS A 282 11.86 -25.86 -22.48
N ASN A 283 11.46 -25.53 -23.71
CA ASN A 283 10.08 -25.60 -24.19
C ASN A 283 9.07 -24.89 -23.27
N ILE A 284 9.41 -23.69 -22.79
CA ILE A 284 8.55 -22.87 -21.93
C ILE A 284 8.13 -21.58 -22.65
N ILE A 285 6.90 -21.14 -22.40
CA ILE A 285 6.26 -19.95 -22.93
C ILE A 285 5.90 -19.02 -21.77
N VAL A 286 6.46 -17.81 -21.79
CA VAL A 286 6.33 -16.85 -20.68
C VAL A 286 5.90 -15.47 -21.15
N HIS A 287 5.39 -14.63 -20.24
CA HIS A 287 5.23 -13.20 -20.52
C HIS A 287 6.59 -12.51 -20.66
N LYS A 288 6.63 -11.35 -21.35
CA LYS A 288 7.83 -10.49 -21.39
C LYS A 288 8.41 -10.19 -20.01
N LYS A 289 7.56 -9.83 -19.05
CA LYS A 289 7.97 -9.53 -17.67
C LYS A 289 8.44 -10.77 -16.89
N CYS A 290 8.08 -11.95 -17.37
CA CYS A 290 8.42 -13.22 -16.73
C CYS A 290 9.78 -13.76 -17.19
N THR A 291 10.37 -13.22 -18.27
CA THR A 291 11.71 -13.61 -18.72
C THR A 291 12.81 -13.18 -17.75
N SER A 292 12.52 -12.20 -16.88
CA SER A 292 13.47 -11.60 -15.93
C SER A 292 13.04 -11.79 -14.47
N LEU A 293 12.23 -12.83 -14.19
CA LEU A 293 11.86 -13.16 -12.82
C LEU A 293 13.10 -13.47 -11.98
N PRO A 294 13.20 -12.93 -10.76
CA PRO A 294 14.33 -13.21 -9.89
C PRO A 294 14.30 -14.68 -9.43
N SER A 295 15.41 -15.38 -9.59
CA SER A 295 15.54 -16.78 -9.18
C SER A 295 15.46 -16.98 -7.67
N ILE A 296 15.96 -16.02 -6.89
CA ILE A 296 15.96 -16.05 -5.42
C ILE A 296 15.42 -14.72 -4.90
N ILE A 297 14.41 -14.79 -4.02
CA ILE A 297 13.88 -13.61 -3.34
C ILE A 297 13.69 -13.87 -1.85
N LYS A 298 13.67 -12.79 -1.08
CA LYS A 298 13.18 -12.79 0.30
C LYS A 298 11.84 -12.08 0.38
N SER A 299 10.80 -12.79 0.81
CA SER A 299 9.42 -12.30 0.85
C SER A 299 9.07 -11.69 2.20
N LYS A 300 8.16 -10.71 2.22
CA LYS A 300 7.56 -10.22 3.48
C LYS A 300 6.75 -11.26 4.24
N TRP A 301 6.40 -12.35 3.58
CA TRP A 301 5.48 -13.37 4.07
C TRP A 301 6.21 -14.64 4.51
N HIS A 302 7.55 -14.70 4.37
CA HIS A 302 8.32 -15.85 4.79
C HIS A 302 9.74 -15.47 5.20
N ASP A 303 10.22 -16.09 6.27
CA ASP A 303 11.50 -15.73 6.88
C ASP A 303 12.71 -16.30 6.08
N HIS A 304 12.56 -17.40 5.35
CA HIS A 304 13.63 -17.95 4.51
C HIS A 304 13.63 -17.36 3.09
N ALA A 305 14.78 -17.50 2.43
CA ALA A 305 14.88 -17.35 0.98
C ALA A 305 13.90 -18.32 0.29
N ILE A 306 13.23 -17.82 -0.74
CA ILE A 306 12.36 -18.62 -1.60
C ILE A 306 12.88 -18.58 -3.03
N PHE A 307 12.77 -19.72 -3.70
CA PHE A 307 13.37 -19.98 -5.00
C PHE A 307 12.27 -20.11 -6.05
N HIS A 308 12.43 -19.44 -7.19
CA HIS A 308 11.55 -19.62 -8.33
C HIS A 308 11.87 -20.96 -8.99
N ASN A 309 10.85 -21.80 -9.15
CA ASN A 309 10.93 -23.05 -9.86
C ASN A 309 9.88 -23.05 -10.97
N TYR A 310 10.29 -23.37 -12.21
CA TYR A 310 9.37 -23.50 -13.34
C TYR A 310 8.58 -24.81 -13.30
N PHE A 311 9.20 -25.87 -12.76
CA PHE A 311 8.62 -27.20 -12.63
C PHE A 311 8.80 -27.63 -11.17
N LEU A 312 7.71 -27.97 -10.49
CA LEU A 312 7.77 -28.54 -9.15
C LEU A 312 8.14 -30.03 -9.27
N PRO A 313 9.11 -30.55 -8.50
CA PRO A 313 9.33 -31.99 -8.39
C PRO A 313 8.07 -32.67 -7.84
N ASP A 314 7.76 -33.87 -8.34
CA ASP A 314 6.55 -34.66 -7.99
C ASP A 314 6.35 -34.87 -6.47
N ASP A 315 7.42 -34.73 -5.67
CA ASP A 315 7.40 -34.88 -4.21
C ASP A 315 6.76 -33.69 -3.47
N PHE A 316 6.58 -32.54 -4.13
CA PHE A 316 5.84 -31.40 -3.59
C PHE A 316 4.36 -31.54 -3.94
N GLY A 317 3.61 -32.29 -3.12
CA GLY A 317 2.15 -32.33 -3.21
C GLY A 317 1.56 -30.92 -3.28
N SER A 318 0.44 -30.76 -4.01
CA SER A 318 -0.25 -29.48 -4.22
C SER A 318 -0.38 -28.71 -2.90
N SER A 319 0.39 -27.63 -2.77
CA SER A 319 0.37 -26.77 -1.58
C SER A 319 -0.36 -25.47 -1.90
N ASP A 320 -1.12 -24.98 -0.94
CA ASP A 320 -1.83 -23.71 -1.08
C ASP A 320 -0.86 -22.54 -0.95
N CYS A 321 -1.06 -21.52 -1.77
CA CYS A 321 -0.24 -20.32 -1.69
C CYS A 321 -0.43 -19.65 -0.33
N ILE A 322 0.64 -19.39 0.41
CA ILE A 322 0.55 -18.76 1.74
C ILE A 322 -0.06 -17.34 1.75
N ILE A 323 -0.11 -16.65 0.60
CA ILE A 323 -0.64 -15.28 0.52
C ILE A 323 -2.14 -15.26 0.19
N CYS A 324 -2.56 -16.10 -0.76
CA CYS A 324 -3.95 -16.10 -1.21
C CYS A 324 -4.72 -17.34 -0.77
N HIS A 325 -4.04 -18.38 -0.32
CA HIS A 325 -4.60 -19.66 0.13
C HIS A 325 -5.43 -20.37 -0.94
N ASP A 326 -5.10 -20.15 -2.21
CA ASP A 326 -5.61 -20.95 -3.31
C ASP A 326 -4.54 -21.94 -3.73
N ALA A 327 -4.97 -23.09 -4.27
CA ALA A 327 -4.09 -24.14 -4.75
C ALA A 327 -3.05 -23.59 -5.75
N VAL A 328 -1.79 -23.97 -5.56
CA VAL A 328 -0.73 -23.72 -6.53
C VAL A 328 -0.68 -24.90 -7.49
N SER A 329 -0.89 -24.62 -8.77
CA SER A 329 -0.80 -25.64 -9.82
C SER A 329 0.66 -26.10 -9.96
N PRO A 330 0.93 -27.43 -9.97
CA PRO A 330 2.27 -27.96 -10.19
C PRO A 330 2.75 -27.79 -11.64
N GLU A 331 1.83 -27.52 -12.56
CA GLU A 331 2.11 -27.34 -13.99
C GLU A 331 2.74 -25.97 -14.32
N HIS A 332 2.78 -25.06 -13.34
CA HIS A 332 3.24 -23.70 -13.54
C HIS A 332 4.22 -23.26 -12.45
N GLY A 333 5.03 -22.26 -12.79
CA GLY A 333 6.09 -21.77 -11.94
C GLY A 333 5.58 -21.15 -10.64
N SER A 334 6.33 -21.40 -9.56
CA SER A 334 6.02 -20.97 -8.20
C SER A 334 7.29 -20.61 -7.44
N TYR A 335 7.14 -19.88 -6.32
CA TYR A 335 8.25 -19.69 -5.39
C TYR A 335 8.10 -20.62 -4.19
N CYS A 336 9.16 -21.35 -3.87
CA CYS A 336 9.15 -22.34 -2.79
C CYS A 336 10.28 -22.14 -1.79
N CYS A 337 10.02 -22.47 -0.52
CA CYS A 337 11.05 -22.61 0.50
C CYS A 337 11.37 -24.10 0.72
N SER A 338 12.62 -24.49 0.49
CA SER A 338 13.11 -25.85 0.72
C SER A 338 13.10 -26.26 2.20
N ASN A 339 13.24 -25.30 3.12
CA ASN A 339 13.32 -25.57 4.57
C ASN A 339 11.95 -25.71 5.24
N CYS A 340 10.91 -25.07 4.69
CA CYS A 340 9.60 -24.97 5.34
C CYS A 340 8.45 -25.63 4.58
N ASN A 341 8.71 -26.19 3.39
CA ASN A 341 7.68 -26.77 2.53
C ASN A 341 6.51 -25.78 2.27
N ILE A 342 6.86 -24.52 2.00
CA ILE A 342 5.90 -23.43 1.75
C ILE A 342 6.02 -22.98 0.30
N THR A 343 4.87 -22.76 -0.34
CA THR A 343 4.78 -22.32 -1.73
C THR A 343 4.01 -21.00 -1.88
N PHE A 344 4.39 -20.21 -2.89
CA PHE A 344 3.75 -18.97 -3.28
C PHE A 344 3.47 -18.97 -4.79
N HIS A 345 2.28 -18.51 -5.21
CA HIS A 345 2.14 -18.10 -6.60
C HIS A 345 3.07 -16.92 -6.88
N VAL A 346 3.71 -16.94 -8.05
CA VAL A 346 4.56 -15.83 -8.51
C VAL A 346 3.81 -14.51 -8.48
N ARG A 347 2.56 -14.49 -8.98
CA ARG A 347 1.71 -13.27 -8.97
C ARG A 347 1.42 -12.73 -7.57
N CYS A 348 1.37 -13.61 -6.56
CA CYS A 348 1.02 -13.23 -5.20
C CYS A 348 2.20 -12.57 -4.50
N VAL A 349 3.40 -13.15 -4.63
CA VAL A 349 4.61 -12.61 -3.99
C VAL A 349 5.21 -11.41 -4.73
N THR A 350 5.08 -11.36 -6.06
CA THR A 350 5.60 -10.26 -6.90
C THR A 350 4.62 -9.11 -7.12
N LYS A 351 3.39 -9.18 -6.57
CA LYS A 351 2.32 -8.19 -6.79
C LYS A 351 2.75 -6.75 -6.54
N LYS A 352 3.61 -6.51 -5.56
CA LYS A 352 4.17 -5.19 -5.24
C LYS A 352 5.69 -5.33 -5.20
N ALA A 353 6.44 -4.49 -5.92
CA ALA A 353 7.90 -4.50 -5.84
C ALA A 353 8.41 -4.35 -4.40
N SER A 354 7.66 -3.64 -3.55
CA SER A 354 7.97 -3.51 -2.13
C SER A 354 7.69 -4.77 -1.28
N SER A 355 7.19 -5.89 -1.82
CA SER A 355 6.87 -7.11 -1.04
C SER A 355 7.96 -8.18 -1.06
N TYR A 356 9.07 -7.92 -1.73
CA TYR A 356 10.22 -8.80 -1.74
C TYR A 356 11.50 -8.02 -2.03
N PHE A 357 12.65 -8.62 -1.73
CA PHE A 357 13.96 -8.16 -2.18
C PHE A 357 14.67 -9.30 -2.89
N ILE A 358 15.46 -8.97 -3.90
CA ILE A 358 16.30 -9.93 -4.61
C ILE A 358 17.57 -10.11 -3.78
N ILE A 359 17.96 -11.36 -3.54
CA ILE A 359 19.17 -11.70 -2.78
C ILE A 359 20.09 -12.55 -3.65
N SER A 360 21.40 -12.45 -3.41
CA SER A 360 22.37 -13.33 -4.05
C SER A 360 22.33 -14.73 -3.41
N ARG A 361 22.93 -15.72 -4.08
CA ARG A 361 23.01 -17.09 -3.54
C ARG A 361 23.93 -17.20 -2.32
N GLU A 362 24.87 -16.28 -2.19
CA GLU A 362 25.81 -16.17 -1.07
C GLU A 362 25.09 -15.65 0.18
N ASP A 363 24.30 -14.58 0.03
CA ASP A 363 23.52 -13.99 1.13
C ASP A 363 22.41 -14.92 1.66
N ALA A 364 21.94 -15.86 0.85
CA ALA A 364 20.86 -16.78 1.24
C ALA A 364 21.26 -17.73 2.39
N ASN A 365 22.55 -18.00 2.57
CA ASN A 365 23.08 -18.93 3.57
C ASN A 365 23.49 -18.27 4.89
N GLU A 366 23.63 -16.93 4.94
CA GLU A 366 24.10 -16.19 6.14
C GLU A 366 22.96 -15.73 7.07
N ILE A 367 21.70 -15.97 6.72
CA ILE A 367 20.55 -15.48 7.48
C ILE A 367 20.32 -16.38 8.71
N SER A 368 21.11 -16.14 9.76
CA SER A 368 20.90 -16.69 11.11
C SER A 368 20.10 -15.70 11.96
N TYR A 369 18.94 -16.13 12.45
CA TYR A 369 18.13 -15.32 13.35
C TYR A 369 18.67 -15.42 14.78
N GLU A 370 18.94 -14.27 15.40
CA GLU A 370 19.34 -14.25 16.81
C GLU A 370 18.16 -14.70 17.69
N SER A 371 18.25 -15.92 18.23
CA SER A 371 17.22 -16.52 19.09
C SER A 371 17.03 -15.76 20.40
N SER A 372 15.81 -15.72 20.93
CA SER A 372 15.55 -15.24 22.31
C SER A 372 16.01 -16.25 23.37
N ILE A 373 16.07 -17.53 23.01
CA ILE A 373 16.68 -18.57 23.83
C ILE A 373 18.19 -18.47 23.66
N THR A 374 18.88 -18.04 24.71
CA THR A 374 20.34 -17.86 24.69
C THR A 374 21.08 -19.17 24.88
N CYS A 375 20.47 -20.13 25.60
CA CYS A 375 21.02 -21.45 25.81
C CYS A 375 19.89 -22.45 26.08
N VAL A 376 20.01 -23.67 25.55
CA VAL A 376 19.17 -24.82 25.92
C VAL A 376 20.00 -25.69 26.85
N LEU A 377 19.53 -25.87 28.08
CA LEU A 377 20.24 -26.62 29.11
C LEU A 377 19.85 -28.11 29.08
N GLU A 378 18.57 -28.40 28.83
CA GLU A 378 18.05 -29.77 28.78
C GLU A 378 17.05 -29.95 27.62
N ARG A 379 16.95 -31.19 27.11
CA ARG A 379 16.02 -31.58 26.04
C ARG A 379 15.37 -32.92 26.40
N ASN A 380 14.09 -33.10 26.09
CA ASN A 380 13.40 -34.38 26.24
C ASN A 380 13.69 -35.35 25.07
N ASP A 381 13.22 -36.59 25.19
CA ASP A 381 13.40 -37.64 24.16
C ASP A 381 12.76 -37.29 22.81
N ALA A 382 11.72 -36.44 22.80
CA ALA A 382 11.10 -35.91 21.58
C ALA A 382 11.91 -34.79 20.93
N GLY A 383 13.03 -34.41 21.54
CA GLY A 383 13.87 -33.34 21.06
C GLY A 383 13.31 -31.96 21.38
N GLU A 384 12.53 -31.75 22.43
CA GLU A 384 12.04 -30.42 22.86
C GLU A 384 12.84 -29.87 24.04
N ALA A 385 13.16 -28.57 24.02
CA ALA A 385 13.90 -27.92 25.10
C ALA A 385 13.05 -27.88 26.38
N THR A 386 13.52 -28.53 27.45
CA THR A 386 12.83 -28.61 28.74
C THR A 386 13.33 -27.58 29.74
N GLU A 387 14.57 -27.15 29.63
CA GLU A 387 15.15 -26.09 30.43
C GLU A 387 15.94 -25.12 29.54
N ILE A 388 15.65 -23.83 29.66
CA ILE A 388 16.23 -22.79 28.81
C ILE A 388 16.73 -21.59 29.61
N GLN A 389 17.74 -20.93 29.08
CA GLN A 389 18.08 -19.55 29.42
C GLN A 389 17.46 -18.61 28.40
N HIS A 390 16.78 -17.58 28.89
CA HIS A 390 16.07 -16.62 28.06
C HIS A 390 16.66 -15.22 28.25
N PHE A 391 16.91 -14.49 27.17
CA PHE A 391 17.64 -13.21 27.23
C PHE A 391 17.00 -12.11 28.12
N LYS A 392 15.71 -12.26 28.46
CA LYS A 392 14.96 -11.32 29.30
C LYS A 392 14.74 -11.75 30.73
N HIS A 393 15.12 -12.97 31.10
CA HIS A 393 14.95 -13.44 32.46
C HIS A 393 16.23 -14.08 32.96
N ILE A 394 16.68 -13.66 34.14
CA ILE A 394 17.98 -14.07 34.70
C ILE A 394 17.99 -15.52 35.18
N HIS A 395 16.82 -16.05 35.57
CA HIS A 395 16.69 -17.44 35.99
C HIS A 395 16.38 -18.34 34.80
N ASN A 396 16.74 -19.61 34.93
CA ASN A 396 16.34 -20.63 33.97
C ASN A 396 14.82 -20.78 33.97
N LEU A 397 14.27 -21.04 32.78
CA LEU A 397 12.86 -21.32 32.61
C LEU A 397 12.66 -22.80 32.30
N LEU A 398 11.71 -23.41 32.99
CA LEU A 398 11.36 -24.82 32.84
C LEU A 398 10.08 -24.94 32.02
N LEU A 399 10.10 -25.84 31.03
CA LEU A 399 8.94 -26.21 30.24
C LEU A 399 7.99 -26.99 31.14
N SER A 400 6.78 -26.47 31.31
CA SER A 400 5.71 -27.12 32.04
C SER A 400 4.59 -27.53 31.08
N SER A 401 4.10 -28.75 31.27
CA SER A 401 2.90 -29.30 30.65
C SER A 401 1.71 -29.30 31.60
N PHE A 402 1.81 -28.61 32.75
CA PHE A 402 0.83 -28.72 33.82
C PHE A 402 -0.52 -28.06 33.47
N VAL A 403 -1.51 -28.92 33.24
CA VAL A 403 -2.94 -28.61 33.14
C VAL A 403 -3.49 -28.36 34.54
N GLY A 404 -3.44 -27.12 35.04
CA GLY A 404 -4.11 -26.81 36.30
C GLY A 404 -3.93 -25.40 36.85
N GLY A 405 -5.02 -24.61 36.83
CA GLY A 405 -5.37 -23.64 37.88
C GLY A 405 -4.53 -22.36 38.08
N CYS A 406 -3.34 -22.22 37.48
CA CYS A 406 -2.51 -21.04 37.71
C CYS A 406 -3.16 -19.76 37.15
N GLU A 407 -3.25 -18.71 37.98
CA GLU A 407 -3.87 -17.40 37.64
C GLU A 407 -3.04 -16.55 36.66
N ASN A 408 -2.03 -17.14 36.04
CA ASN A 408 -0.91 -16.41 35.47
C ASN A 408 -1.12 -16.09 33.99
N SER A 409 -0.70 -14.89 33.60
CA SER A 409 -0.65 -14.43 32.21
C SER A 409 0.76 -14.52 31.66
N CYS A 410 0.88 -14.77 30.36
CA CYS A 410 2.16 -14.71 29.66
C CYS A 410 2.73 -13.28 29.69
N ASP A 411 3.95 -13.13 30.19
CA ASP A 411 4.67 -11.86 30.24
C ASP A 411 5.03 -11.30 28.85
N GLY A 412 5.06 -12.18 27.85
CA GLY A 412 5.30 -11.80 26.46
C GLY A 412 4.07 -11.16 25.80
N CYS A 413 2.90 -11.81 25.88
CA CYS A 413 1.73 -11.41 25.10
C CYS A 413 0.54 -10.88 25.93
N MET A 414 0.60 -10.97 27.26
CA MET A 414 -0.45 -10.63 28.24
C MET A 414 -1.76 -11.42 28.05
N LEU A 415 -1.70 -12.55 27.36
CA LEU A 415 -2.82 -13.49 27.31
C LEU A 415 -2.69 -14.52 28.43
N PRO A 416 -3.80 -15.10 28.90
CA PRO A 416 -3.76 -16.22 29.85
C PRO A 416 -2.83 -17.32 29.37
N ILE A 417 -2.08 -17.93 30.29
CA ILE A 417 -1.27 -19.10 29.97
C ILE A 417 -2.20 -20.27 29.60
N SER A 418 -1.83 -20.94 28.51
CA SER A 418 -2.41 -22.19 28.04
C SER A 418 -1.25 -23.10 27.62
N ASP A 419 -1.45 -24.41 27.68
CA ASP A 419 -0.38 -25.39 27.51
C ASP A 419 0.17 -25.42 26.06
N PRO A 420 1.48 -25.68 25.84
CA PRO A 420 2.61 -25.70 26.79
C PRO A 420 3.31 -24.33 26.98
N PHE A 421 3.94 -24.13 28.14
CA PHE A 421 4.57 -22.86 28.53
C PHE A 421 5.86 -23.03 29.35
N TYR A 422 6.70 -22.00 29.36
CA TYR A 422 7.90 -21.88 30.19
C TYR A 422 7.60 -21.06 31.45
N SER A 423 8.13 -21.49 32.59
CA SER A 423 7.95 -20.81 33.88
C SER A 423 9.23 -20.74 34.69
N CYS A 424 9.37 -19.69 35.50
CA CYS A 424 10.43 -19.58 36.49
C CYS A 424 9.94 -20.13 37.84
N SER A 425 10.74 -20.97 38.49
CA SER A 425 10.46 -21.45 39.86
C SER A 425 10.72 -20.40 40.95
N GLN A 426 11.53 -19.38 40.64
CA GLN A 426 11.98 -18.35 41.59
C GLN A 426 11.17 -17.05 41.49
N CYS A 427 10.44 -16.84 40.40
CA CYS A 427 9.74 -15.59 40.10
C CYS A 427 8.38 -15.87 39.45
N GLN A 428 7.45 -14.93 39.58
CA GLN A 428 6.19 -14.95 38.82
C GLN A 428 6.44 -14.50 37.37
N PHE A 429 7.18 -15.32 36.62
CA PHE A 429 7.52 -15.08 35.22
C PHE A 429 7.13 -16.28 34.34
N PHE A 430 6.30 -16.05 33.34
CA PHE A 430 5.68 -17.07 32.50
C PHE A 430 5.69 -16.65 31.03
N LEU A 431 6.06 -17.55 30.12
CA LEU A 431 5.99 -17.33 28.68
C LEU A 431 5.33 -18.53 28.01
N HIS A 432 4.39 -18.30 27.08
CA HIS A 432 4.01 -19.35 26.14
C HIS A 432 5.26 -19.86 25.42
N LYS A 433 5.32 -21.15 25.08
CA LYS A 433 6.43 -21.73 24.30
C LYS A 433 6.74 -20.90 23.06
N THR A 434 5.69 -20.54 22.30
CA THR A 434 5.76 -19.68 21.12
C THR A 434 6.23 -18.26 21.39
N CYS A 435 6.04 -17.72 22.61
CA CYS A 435 6.54 -16.40 22.99
C CYS A 435 8.03 -16.44 23.40
N ALA A 436 8.47 -17.53 24.03
CA ALA A 436 9.87 -17.73 24.40
C ALA A 436 10.79 -18.01 23.19
N GLU A 437 10.24 -18.66 22.16
CA GLU A 437 10.97 -19.05 20.94
C GLU A 437 11.02 -17.96 19.86
N LEU A 438 10.47 -16.76 20.12
CA LEU A 438 10.51 -15.66 19.17
C LEU A 438 11.95 -15.20 18.88
N PRO A 439 12.29 -14.78 17.66
CA PRO A 439 13.62 -14.23 17.38
C PRO A 439 13.77 -12.80 17.94
N LYS A 440 14.95 -12.45 18.45
CA LYS A 440 15.23 -11.08 18.94
C LYS A 440 15.20 -10.05 17.82
N LYS A 441 15.64 -10.44 16.62
CA LYS A 441 15.57 -9.63 15.41
C LYS A 441 14.74 -10.35 14.37
N LYS A 442 13.79 -9.64 13.78
CA LYS A 442 12.94 -10.16 12.71
C LYS A 442 12.95 -9.22 11.53
N GLN A 443 13.22 -9.72 10.34
CA GLN A 443 13.15 -8.94 9.08
C GLN A 443 11.72 -8.79 8.55
N PHE A 444 10.70 -8.92 9.42
CA PHE A 444 9.31 -8.98 8.98
C PHE A 444 8.71 -7.58 8.78
N TRP A 445 8.16 -7.34 7.60
CA TRP A 445 7.81 -6.00 7.16
C TRP A 445 6.33 -5.68 7.34
N PHE A 446 5.86 -5.48 8.59
CA PHE A 446 4.45 -5.11 8.84
C PHE A 446 4.04 -3.72 8.29
N HIS A 447 5.00 -2.99 7.72
CA HIS A 447 4.88 -1.68 7.07
C HIS A 447 6.03 -1.46 6.07
N LYS A 448 6.05 -0.32 5.36
CA LYS A 448 6.91 -0.05 4.19
C LYS A 448 8.42 0.17 4.44
N CYS A 449 8.91 0.15 5.68
CA CYS A 449 10.35 0.40 5.96
C CYS A 449 11.18 -0.84 5.56
N PRO A 450 12.47 -0.71 5.19
CA PRO A 450 13.41 -1.81 4.95
C PRO A 450 14.40 -2.04 6.13
N GLN A 451 14.07 -1.63 7.37
CA GLN A 451 14.84 -1.92 8.60
C GLN A 451 14.30 -3.04 9.52
N ASP A 452 15.21 -3.77 10.16
CA ASP A 452 14.90 -4.86 11.10
C ASP A 452 13.90 -4.46 12.20
N LEU A 453 13.08 -5.44 12.61
CA LEU A 453 12.29 -5.36 13.81
C LEU A 453 13.06 -5.95 14.99
N VAL A 454 13.22 -5.17 16.06
CA VAL A 454 13.86 -5.59 17.29
C VAL A 454 12.80 -5.90 18.35
N LEU A 455 12.94 -7.03 19.02
CA LEU A 455 12.10 -7.42 20.14
C LEU A 455 12.43 -6.55 21.37
N ILE A 456 11.48 -5.69 21.73
CA ILE A 456 11.51 -4.80 22.89
C ILE A 456 10.58 -5.32 24.00
N SER A 457 10.86 -4.91 25.23
CA SER A 457 10.07 -5.23 26.43
C SER A 457 10.10 -4.05 27.40
N ASP A 458 9.26 -4.11 28.44
CA ASP A 458 9.29 -3.29 29.67
C ASP A 458 8.97 -1.80 29.51
N LYS A 459 9.02 -1.25 28.29
CA LYS A 459 8.56 0.11 27.99
C LYS A 459 7.10 0.12 27.54
N CYS A 460 6.33 1.07 28.02
CA CYS A 460 4.96 1.27 27.55
C CYS A 460 4.95 1.72 26.09
N TYR A 461 4.05 1.13 25.29
CA TYR A 461 3.88 1.50 23.90
C TYR A 461 2.45 1.34 23.43
N ARG A 462 2.11 2.10 22.38
CA ARG A 462 0.87 1.89 21.62
C ARG A 462 1.15 1.08 20.37
N CYS A 463 0.50 -0.08 20.26
CA CYS A 463 0.60 -0.92 19.06
C CYS A 463 -0.03 -0.21 17.86
N LYS A 464 0.71 -0.11 16.75
CA LYS A 464 0.20 0.52 15.52
C LYS A 464 -0.87 -0.29 14.77
N LYS A 465 -1.04 -1.59 15.08
CA LYS A 465 -2.02 -2.47 14.42
C LYS A 465 -3.36 -2.55 15.15
N CYS A 466 -3.35 -2.84 16.44
CA CYS A 466 -4.58 -2.91 17.24
C CYS A 466 -4.92 -1.63 18.01
N GLY A 467 -3.99 -0.67 18.09
CA GLY A 467 -4.14 0.56 18.86
C GLY A 467 -4.06 0.38 20.37
N GLN A 468 -3.86 -0.84 20.88
CA GLN A 468 -3.80 -1.12 22.31
C GLN A 468 -2.47 -0.64 22.92
N VAL A 469 -2.54 -0.20 24.17
CA VAL A 469 -1.35 0.17 24.96
C VAL A 469 -0.94 -1.04 25.80
N SER A 470 0.36 -1.30 25.85
CA SER A 470 0.95 -2.47 26.49
C SER A 470 2.39 -2.15 26.92
N ASN A 471 2.90 -2.88 27.91
CA ASN A 471 4.31 -2.90 28.31
C ASN A 471 4.94 -4.31 28.17
N ALA A 472 4.16 -5.27 27.66
CA ALA A 472 4.61 -6.60 27.28
C ALA A 472 5.60 -6.59 26.09
N PHE A 473 6.01 -7.77 25.61
CA PHE A 473 6.91 -7.83 24.46
C PHE A 473 6.27 -7.22 23.19
N ALA A 474 7.11 -6.55 22.39
CA ALA A 474 6.72 -5.95 21.12
C ALA A 474 7.87 -6.00 20.13
N TYR A 475 7.55 -5.92 18.85
CA TYR A 475 8.56 -5.65 17.83
C TYR A 475 8.56 -4.17 17.48
N GLU A 476 9.71 -3.51 17.61
CA GLU A 476 9.97 -2.15 17.18
C GLU A 476 10.78 -2.14 15.89
N CYS A 477 10.34 -1.37 14.90
CA CYS A 477 11.14 -1.12 13.71
C CYS A 477 12.24 -0.10 13.98
N ASP A 478 13.50 -0.45 13.69
CA ASP A 478 14.62 0.44 13.97
C ASP A 478 14.56 1.75 13.17
N GLY A 479 14.09 1.69 11.92
CA GLY A 479 14.00 2.86 11.04
C GLY A 479 12.91 3.85 11.42
N CYS A 480 11.65 3.39 11.57
CA CYS A 480 10.52 4.29 11.81
C CYS A 480 9.96 4.28 13.23
N LYS A 481 10.58 3.52 14.15
CA LYS A 481 10.22 3.38 15.57
C LYS A 481 8.77 2.95 15.81
N ARG A 482 8.11 2.35 14.81
CA ARG A 482 6.77 1.78 14.94
C ARG A 482 6.83 0.47 15.72
N LYS A 483 5.94 0.35 16.71
CA LYS A 483 5.85 -0.79 17.62
C LYS A 483 4.61 -1.65 17.32
N THR A 484 4.78 -2.96 17.29
CA THR A 484 3.71 -3.95 17.07
C THR A 484 3.72 -4.97 18.19
N CYS A 485 2.61 -5.14 18.92
CA CYS A 485 2.55 -6.12 20.02
C CYS A 485 2.59 -7.55 19.49
N LEU A 486 3.05 -8.49 20.31
CA LEU A 486 3.14 -9.90 19.90
C LEU A 486 1.81 -10.47 19.41
N ARG A 487 0.68 -10.11 20.02
CA ARG A 487 -0.65 -10.55 19.58
C ARG A 487 -0.92 -10.18 18.11
N CYS A 488 -0.54 -8.98 17.69
CA CYS A 488 -0.69 -8.54 16.30
C CYS A 488 0.36 -9.17 15.39
N VAL A 489 1.58 -9.40 15.87
CA VAL A 489 2.61 -10.12 15.12
C VAL A 489 2.16 -11.55 14.83
N ILE A 490 1.67 -12.26 15.86
CA ILE A 490 1.13 -13.61 15.77
C ILE A 490 -0.06 -13.67 14.81
N ALA A 491 -0.93 -12.64 14.80
CA ALA A 491 -2.07 -12.52 13.89
C ALA A 491 -1.68 -12.27 12.42
N LEU A 492 -0.46 -11.77 12.19
CA LEU A 492 0.07 -11.47 10.87
C LEU A 492 1.02 -12.56 10.36
N THR A 493 1.40 -13.51 11.22
CA THR A 493 2.19 -14.68 10.81
C THR A 493 1.31 -15.55 9.91
N PRO A 494 1.79 -15.95 8.72
CA PRO A 494 0.99 -16.64 7.71
C PRO A 494 0.48 -18.05 8.07
N SER A 495 0.70 -18.51 9.30
CA SER A 495 0.18 -19.79 9.79
C SER A 495 -1.33 -19.67 9.97
N ALA A 496 -2.08 -20.63 9.45
CA ALA A 496 -3.47 -20.89 9.83
C ALA A 496 -3.62 -20.83 11.36
N ARG A 497 -4.45 -19.92 11.87
CA ARG A 497 -4.81 -19.84 13.30
C ARG A 497 -6.28 -20.15 13.45
N THR A 498 -6.60 -21.08 14.32
CA THR A 498 -7.96 -21.23 14.84
C THR A 498 -8.18 -20.16 15.91
N CYS A 499 -9.24 -19.36 15.76
CA CYS A 499 -9.81 -18.69 16.92
C CYS A 499 -10.65 -19.73 17.65
N LEU A 500 -10.71 -19.73 18.98
CA LEU A 500 -11.48 -20.73 19.75
C LEU A 500 -12.99 -20.76 19.40
N HIS A 501 -13.47 -19.79 18.61
CA HIS A 501 -14.85 -19.66 18.12
C HIS A 501 -14.99 -19.91 16.62
N HIS A 502 -13.92 -20.35 15.97
CA HIS A 502 -13.91 -20.57 14.55
C HIS A 502 -12.98 -21.72 14.15
N GLU A 503 -13.59 -22.79 13.65
CA GLU A 503 -12.91 -24.04 13.33
C GLU A 503 -11.98 -23.91 12.13
N HIS A 504 -12.28 -23.01 11.20
CA HIS A 504 -11.41 -22.80 10.04
C HIS A 504 -10.25 -21.84 10.36
N PRO A 505 -9.11 -22.01 9.66
CA PRO A 505 -8.03 -21.05 9.66
C PRO A 505 -8.44 -19.62 9.37
N LEU A 506 -8.07 -18.70 10.26
CA LEU A 506 -8.17 -17.27 10.04
C LEU A 506 -6.87 -16.71 9.48
N LEU A 507 -6.99 -15.87 8.45
CA LEU A 507 -5.89 -15.42 7.60
C LEU A 507 -5.97 -13.91 7.37
N TYR A 508 -4.81 -13.24 7.31
CA TYR A 508 -4.77 -11.80 7.17
C TYR A 508 -4.74 -11.35 5.70
N TYR A 509 -5.69 -10.48 5.32
CA TYR A 509 -5.76 -9.88 3.99
C TYR A 509 -5.59 -8.38 4.09
N GLN A 510 -4.62 -7.82 3.38
CA GLN A 510 -4.27 -6.40 3.47
C GLN A 510 -5.29 -5.47 2.79
N ASN A 511 -5.90 -5.94 1.70
CA ASN A 511 -6.79 -5.15 0.84
C ASN A 511 -8.18 -5.76 0.81
N TYR A 512 -8.75 -5.99 1.98
CA TYR A 512 -10.11 -6.49 2.14
C TYR A 512 -10.89 -5.51 3.00
N GLU A 513 -12.00 -5.02 2.47
CA GLU A 513 -12.92 -4.14 3.19
C GLU A 513 -14.17 -4.92 3.53
N ALA A 514 -14.36 -5.17 4.82
CA ALA A 514 -15.52 -5.86 5.32
C ALA A 514 -15.85 -5.42 6.74
N ARG A 515 -17.07 -5.74 7.15
CA ARG A 515 -17.59 -5.45 8.48
C ARG A 515 -17.11 -6.52 9.45
N CYS A 516 -16.54 -6.09 10.58
CA CYS A 516 -16.07 -7.00 11.61
C CYS A 516 -17.24 -7.65 12.36
N ASN A 517 -17.24 -8.98 12.45
CA ASN A 517 -18.24 -9.75 13.18
C ASN A 517 -18.29 -9.41 14.67
N ALA A 518 -17.15 -9.06 15.28
CA ALA A 518 -17.09 -8.78 16.71
C ALA A 518 -17.54 -7.37 17.11
N CYS A 519 -17.28 -6.33 16.30
CA CYS A 519 -17.59 -4.95 16.69
C CYS A 519 -18.56 -4.22 15.76
N GLY A 520 -18.88 -4.82 14.61
CA GLY A 520 -19.75 -4.24 13.59
C GLY A 520 -19.13 -3.09 12.78
N GLY A 521 -17.88 -2.70 13.03
CA GLY A 521 -17.19 -1.65 12.29
C GLY A 521 -16.50 -2.14 11.03
N THR A 522 -16.33 -1.27 10.03
CA THR A 522 -15.57 -1.54 8.81
C THR A 522 -14.07 -1.36 9.05
N THR A 523 -13.23 -2.15 8.37
CA THR A 523 -11.76 -2.01 8.38
C THR A 523 -11.20 -2.14 6.99
N TYR A 524 -10.07 -1.47 6.75
CA TYR A 524 -9.21 -1.74 5.62
C TYR A 524 -8.11 -2.72 6.04
N GLY A 525 -8.23 -3.96 5.58
CA GLY A 525 -7.38 -5.07 5.96
C GLY A 525 -7.91 -5.79 7.21
N ALA A 526 -8.19 -7.09 7.05
CA ALA A 526 -8.91 -7.88 8.04
C ALA A 526 -8.36 -9.30 8.15
N ILE A 527 -8.65 -9.91 9.31
CA ILE A 527 -8.39 -11.34 9.56
C ILE A 527 -9.68 -12.07 9.20
N LEU A 528 -9.66 -12.89 8.16
CA LEU A 528 -10.86 -13.54 7.63
C LEU A 528 -10.70 -15.06 7.50
N CYS A 529 -11.83 -15.76 7.61
CA CYS A 529 -12.01 -17.11 7.11
C CYS A 529 -12.67 -17.06 5.73
N LYS A 530 -12.10 -17.78 4.75
CA LYS A 530 -12.68 -17.90 3.41
C LYS A 530 -13.91 -18.81 3.37
N ASP A 531 -13.93 -19.86 4.17
CA ASP A 531 -14.99 -20.88 4.14
C ASP A 531 -16.34 -20.35 4.63
N CYS A 532 -16.33 -19.44 5.61
CA CYS A 532 -17.56 -18.93 6.21
C CYS A 532 -17.68 -17.39 6.20
N ASN A 533 -16.79 -16.67 5.52
CA ASN A 533 -16.74 -15.21 5.48
C ASN A 533 -16.73 -14.53 6.87
N PHE A 534 -16.13 -15.18 7.88
CA PHE A 534 -15.99 -14.60 9.21
C PHE A 534 -14.81 -13.64 9.26
N VAL A 535 -15.04 -12.39 9.67
CA VAL A 535 -14.09 -11.29 9.56
C VAL A 535 -13.87 -10.60 10.90
N LEU A 536 -12.61 -10.41 11.29
CA LEU A 536 -12.21 -9.70 12.50
C LEU A 536 -11.23 -8.55 12.22
N HIS A 537 -11.40 -7.45 12.97
CA HIS A 537 -10.36 -6.44 13.13
C HIS A 537 -9.15 -7.00 13.88
N HIS A 538 -7.96 -6.44 13.64
CA HIS A 538 -6.79 -6.71 14.49
C HIS A 538 -7.08 -6.49 15.98
N LYS A 539 -7.80 -5.41 16.32
CA LYS A 539 -8.18 -5.12 17.71
C LYS A 539 -9.05 -6.22 18.30
N CYS A 540 -10.07 -6.66 17.56
CA CYS A 540 -11.01 -7.70 17.98
C CYS A 540 -10.34 -9.08 18.08
N PHE A 541 -9.50 -9.43 17.12
CA PHE A 541 -8.70 -10.66 17.17
C PHE A 541 -7.74 -10.68 18.36
N SER A 542 -7.19 -9.52 18.72
CA SER A 542 -6.23 -9.41 19.83
C SER A 542 -6.85 -9.44 21.23
N LEU A 543 -8.17 -9.59 21.36
CA LEU A 543 -8.85 -9.66 22.65
C LEU A 543 -8.60 -11.02 23.32
N PRO A 544 -8.49 -11.08 24.67
CA PRO A 544 -8.38 -12.35 25.36
C PRO A 544 -9.64 -13.18 25.20
N ILE A 545 -9.50 -14.46 24.87
CA ILE A 545 -10.64 -15.37 24.69
C ILE A 545 -11.34 -15.63 26.03
N THR A 546 -10.57 -15.76 27.12
CA THR A 546 -11.10 -15.93 28.47
C THR A 546 -10.49 -14.92 29.42
N VAL A 547 -11.30 -14.35 30.30
CA VAL A 547 -10.92 -13.32 31.28
C VAL A 547 -11.58 -13.64 32.61
N ARG A 548 -10.85 -13.48 33.72
CA ARG A 548 -11.47 -13.44 35.05
C ARG A 548 -11.84 -12.00 35.37
N HIS A 549 -13.00 -11.79 35.96
CA HIS A 549 -13.45 -10.48 36.38
C HIS A 549 -14.04 -10.55 37.79
N LYS A 550 -13.88 -9.50 38.60
CA LYS A 550 -14.33 -9.46 40.00
C LYS A 550 -15.82 -9.72 40.22
N CYS A 551 -16.64 -9.59 39.17
CA CYS A 551 -18.08 -9.87 39.24
C CYS A 551 -18.40 -11.37 39.27
N ASP A 552 -17.44 -12.23 38.93
CA ASP A 552 -17.66 -13.65 38.73
C ASP A 552 -16.49 -14.47 39.31
N LYS A 553 -16.79 -15.63 39.88
CA LYS A 553 -15.75 -16.56 40.34
C LYS A 553 -15.16 -17.32 39.16
N ASP A 554 -15.95 -17.52 38.11
CA ASP A 554 -15.59 -18.28 36.93
C ASP A 554 -15.02 -17.37 35.82
N ARG A 555 -14.44 -18.00 34.81
CA ARG A 555 -13.85 -17.28 33.67
C ARG A 555 -14.95 -16.89 32.71
N LEU A 556 -15.03 -15.60 32.39
CA LEU A 556 -15.86 -15.10 31.31
C LEU A 556 -15.18 -15.42 29.97
N LYS A 557 -15.94 -15.99 29.04
CA LYS A 557 -15.52 -16.33 27.68
C LYS A 557 -16.05 -15.28 26.69
N LEU A 558 -15.23 -14.87 25.75
CA LEU A 558 -15.64 -13.94 24.69
C LEU A 558 -16.60 -14.65 23.73
N THR A 559 -17.76 -14.07 23.46
CA THR A 559 -18.78 -14.58 22.54
C THR A 559 -18.98 -13.55 21.44
N ILE A 560 -18.92 -13.96 20.17
CA ILE A 560 -18.98 -13.06 19.00
C ILE A 560 -20.37 -13.03 18.37
N HIS A 561 -21.06 -14.17 18.31
CA HIS A 561 -22.47 -14.30 17.94
C HIS A 561 -23.12 -15.38 18.83
N ASP A 562 -24.42 -15.25 19.08
CA ASP A 562 -25.22 -16.23 19.80
C ASP A 562 -26.31 -16.70 18.82
N ASP A 563 -26.22 -17.94 18.33
CA ASP A 563 -27.22 -18.54 17.44
C ASP A 563 -28.50 -18.93 18.19
N ASN A 564 -28.49 -18.85 19.53
CA ASN A 564 -29.65 -19.14 20.34
C ASN A 564 -30.61 -17.95 20.35
N SER A 565 -31.78 -18.17 19.76
CA SER A 565 -32.99 -17.32 19.77
C SER A 565 -33.58 -17.05 21.18
N TYR A 566 -32.84 -17.37 22.25
CA TYR A 566 -33.25 -17.32 23.66
C TYR A 566 -32.26 -16.55 24.56
N SER A 567 -31.43 -15.63 24.05
CA SER A 567 -30.62 -14.79 24.94
C SER A 567 -31.44 -13.64 25.55
N GLU A 568 -32.16 -13.94 26.64
CA GLU A 568 -32.88 -12.96 27.47
C GLU A 568 -31.94 -11.90 28.11
N SER A 569 -30.61 -12.06 28.03
CA SER A 569 -29.63 -11.07 28.52
C SER A 569 -29.31 -9.98 27.49
N HIS A 570 -30.30 -9.12 27.22
CA HIS A 570 -30.10 -7.87 26.49
C HIS A 570 -29.34 -6.81 27.28
N TYR A 571 -28.90 -7.11 28.50
CA TYR A 571 -28.24 -6.16 29.39
C TYR A 571 -26.86 -6.67 29.80
N CYS A 572 -26.01 -5.75 30.21
CA CYS A 572 -24.70 -6.03 30.78
C CYS A 572 -24.84 -6.09 32.31
N ASP A 573 -24.51 -7.22 32.94
CA ASP A 573 -24.64 -7.42 34.39
C ASP A 573 -23.67 -6.56 35.22
N ILE A 574 -22.68 -5.92 34.58
CA ILE A 574 -21.73 -5.03 35.25
C ILE A 574 -22.24 -3.58 35.29
N CYS A 575 -22.86 -3.10 34.21
CA CYS A 575 -23.25 -1.69 34.09
C CYS A 575 -24.75 -1.46 33.91
N GLU A 576 -25.53 -2.54 33.86
CA GLU A 576 -26.99 -2.56 33.71
C GLU A 576 -27.50 -1.85 32.44
N LYS A 577 -26.62 -1.52 31.49
CA LYS A 577 -26.97 -0.92 30.20
C LYS A 577 -27.23 -1.99 29.15
N SER A 578 -28.10 -1.67 28.19
CA SER A 578 -28.41 -2.56 27.07
C SER A 578 -27.17 -2.93 26.25
N ARG A 579 -27.12 -4.18 25.80
CA ARG A 579 -26.11 -4.76 24.92
C ARG A 579 -26.66 -4.84 23.49
N ASP A 580 -25.79 -4.56 22.53
CA ASP A 580 -26.05 -4.81 21.11
C ASP A 580 -25.85 -6.31 20.82
N PRO A 581 -26.90 -7.05 20.40
CA PRO A 581 -26.78 -8.48 20.10
C PRO A 581 -25.78 -8.78 18.97
N ASN A 582 -25.52 -7.81 18.09
CA ASN A 582 -24.59 -7.95 16.97
C ASN A 582 -23.14 -7.62 17.32
N ARG A 583 -22.84 -7.39 18.60
CA ARG A 583 -21.48 -7.12 19.09
C ARG A 583 -21.03 -8.20 20.06
N SER A 584 -19.74 -8.46 20.04
CA SER A 584 -19.13 -9.41 20.95
C SER A 584 -19.25 -8.94 22.40
N PHE A 585 -19.35 -9.91 23.30
CA PHE A 585 -19.54 -9.72 24.73
C PHE A 585 -18.86 -10.88 25.48
N TYR A 586 -18.72 -10.74 26.79
CA TYR A 586 -18.19 -11.79 27.64
C TYR A 586 -19.33 -12.49 28.36
N ARG A 587 -19.32 -13.82 28.36
CA ARG A 587 -20.33 -14.66 29.00
C ARG A 587 -19.67 -15.69 29.92
N CYS A 588 -20.25 -15.92 31.10
CA CYS A 588 -19.95 -17.10 31.90
C CYS A 588 -20.87 -18.25 31.48
N GLU A 589 -20.31 -19.41 31.14
CA GLU A 589 -21.10 -20.59 30.77
C GLU A 589 -21.77 -21.24 32.00
N ILE A 590 -21.33 -20.93 33.22
CA ILE A 590 -21.79 -21.58 34.46
C ILE A 590 -22.93 -20.81 35.12
N CYS A 591 -22.81 -19.49 35.24
CA CYS A 591 -23.77 -18.64 35.95
C CYS A 591 -24.51 -17.65 35.02
N ASP A 592 -24.32 -17.78 33.70
CA ASP A 592 -24.93 -16.96 32.64
C ASP A 592 -24.64 -15.45 32.70
N THR A 593 -23.69 -15.01 33.53
CA THR A 593 -23.24 -13.61 33.59
C THR A 593 -22.83 -13.12 32.20
N CYS A 594 -23.47 -12.05 31.71
CA CYS A 594 -23.23 -11.43 30.41
C CYS A 594 -22.77 -9.99 30.59
N ALA A 595 -21.61 -9.64 30.02
CA ALA A 595 -21.04 -8.30 30.17
C ALA A 595 -20.46 -7.75 28.87
N HIS A 596 -20.54 -6.43 28.68
CA HIS A 596 -19.87 -5.77 27.55
C HIS A 596 -18.36 -6.02 27.59
N VAL A 597 -17.72 -6.14 26.42
CA VAL A 597 -16.25 -6.25 26.31
C VAL A 597 -15.53 -5.16 27.08
N ARG A 598 -16.02 -3.91 27.02
CA ARG A 598 -15.43 -2.76 27.73
C ARG A 598 -15.68 -2.74 29.25
N CYS A 599 -16.65 -3.50 29.73
CA CYS A 599 -16.95 -3.59 31.16
C CYS A 599 -16.08 -4.66 31.82
N VAL A 600 -15.70 -5.69 31.06
CA VAL A 600 -14.79 -6.75 31.51
C VAL A 600 -13.33 -6.36 31.31
N LEU A 601 -13.01 -5.80 30.13
CA LEU A 601 -11.68 -5.29 29.82
C LEU A 601 -11.64 -3.79 30.14
N ASP A 602 -10.83 -3.41 31.12
CA ASP A 602 -10.57 -2.01 31.45
C ASP A 602 -10.01 -1.23 30.26
N ARG A 603 -9.82 0.09 30.42
CA ARG A 603 -9.21 0.94 29.38
C ARG A 603 -7.83 0.47 28.93
N TYR A 604 -7.09 -0.20 29.80
CA TYR A 604 -5.70 -0.64 29.60
C TYR A 604 -5.50 -2.11 29.97
N PRO A 605 -6.13 -3.05 29.25
CA PRO A 605 -6.20 -4.45 29.68
C PRO A 605 -4.89 -5.23 29.47
N PHE A 606 -3.86 -4.59 28.92
CA PHE A 606 -2.59 -5.22 28.55
C PHE A 606 -1.38 -4.53 29.18
N ILE A 607 -1.61 -3.69 30.19
CA ILE A 607 -0.54 -3.18 31.04
C ILE A 607 -0.36 -4.15 32.19
N LYS A 608 0.87 -4.65 32.38
CA LYS A 608 1.24 -5.54 33.48
C LYS A 608 1.21 -4.78 34.80
N LEU A 609 0.34 -5.20 35.72
CA LEU A 609 0.32 -4.65 37.08
C LEU A 609 1.59 -5.06 37.84
N GLY A 610 2.05 -4.21 38.75
CA GLY A 610 3.27 -4.38 39.53
C GLY A 610 4.56 -4.04 38.79
N SER A 611 4.55 -3.87 37.47
CA SER A 611 5.72 -3.40 36.73
C SER A 611 6.04 -1.93 37.03
N ILE A 612 7.33 -1.59 36.98
CA ILE A 612 7.84 -0.25 37.26
C ILE A 612 7.70 0.63 36.00
N TYR A 613 7.33 1.89 36.20
CA TYR A 613 7.33 2.95 35.20
C TYR A 613 8.43 3.97 35.55
N GLU A 614 9.40 4.13 34.66
CA GLU A 614 10.60 4.94 34.91
C GLU A 614 10.51 6.37 34.34
N GLU A 615 9.57 6.64 33.44
CA GLU A 615 9.43 7.92 32.73
C GLU A 615 8.48 8.88 33.47
N SER A 616 8.62 9.01 34.79
CA SER A 616 7.80 9.92 35.60
C SER A 616 8.61 11.07 36.17
N ASP A 617 7.98 12.24 36.32
CA ASP A 617 8.57 13.41 36.99
C ASP A 617 8.69 13.24 38.53
N HIS A 618 8.23 12.10 39.08
CA HIS A 618 8.38 11.76 40.48
C HIS A 618 9.76 11.17 40.77
N SER A 619 10.36 11.55 41.90
CA SER A 619 11.74 11.18 42.29
C SER A 619 11.91 9.71 42.69
N HIS A 620 10.84 8.92 42.74
CA HIS A 620 10.86 7.50 43.09
C HIS A 620 10.22 6.65 41.99
N PRO A 621 10.62 5.37 41.85
CA PRO A 621 10.00 4.44 40.93
C PRO A 621 8.52 4.24 41.25
N LEU A 622 7.67 4.45 40.25
CA LEU A 622 6.24 4.21 40.34
C LEU A 622 5.90 2.83 39.77
N THR A 623 4.93 2.14 40.34
CA THR A 623 4.44 0.85 39.84
C THR A 623 2.99 0.94 39.38
N PHE A 624 2.65 0.18 38.34
CA PHE A 624 1.29 0.08 37.87
C PHE A 624 0.42 -0.67 38.88
N VAL A 625 -0.65 -0.01 39.34
CA VAL A 625 -1.58 -0.59 40.29
C VAL A 625 -3.01 -0.38 39.84
N LYS A 626 -3.89 -1.25 40.32
CA LYS A 626 -5.33 -1.08 40.22
C LYS A 626 -5.92 -1.35 41.61
N LYS A 627 -6.46 -0.32 42.25
CA LYS A 627 -7.04 -0.45 43.59
C LYS A 627 -8.40 -1.15 43.47
N SER A 628 -8.63 -2.17 44.29
CA SER A 628 -9.90 -2.91 44.32
C SER A 628 -10.90 -2.32 45.32
N TYR A 629 -10.40 -1.74 46.41
CA TYR A 629 -11.14 -1.08 47.48
C TYR A 629 -10.35 0.13 47.99
N TYR A 630 -11.05 1.16 48.47
CA TYR A 630 -10.47 2.44 48.92
C TYR A 630 -9.64 3.12 47.82
N TYR A 631 -10.30 3.98 47.05
CA TYR A 631 -9.70 4.71 45.94
C TYR A 631 -9.07 6.02 46.45
N PRO A 632 -7.74 6.12 46.54
CA PRO A 632 -7.10 7.36 46.94
C PRO A 632 -7.26 8.39 45.82
N ASP A 633 -7.31 9.67 46.19
CA ASP A 633 -7.39 10.74 45.21
C ASP A 633 -6.07 10.87 44.45
N CYS A 634 -6.18 11.00 43.13
CA CYS A 634 -5.04 11.26 42.26
C CYS A 634 -4.41 12.61 42.60
N GLU A 635 -3.09 12.64 42.77
CA GLU A 635 -2.36 13.86 43.13
C GLU A 635 -2.51 14.98 42.08
N ASN A 636 -2.69 14.63 40.80
CA ASN A 636 -2.81 15.61 39.71
C ASN A 636 -4.25 16.11 39.46
N CYS A 637 -5.26 15.23 39.43
CA CYS A 637 -6.64 15.62 39.09
C CYS A 637 -7.62 15.60 40.26
N HIS A 638 -7.18 15.18 41.44
CA HIS A 638 -7.97 15.10 42.68
C HIS A 638 -9.27 14.28 42.55
N ARG A 639 -9.28 13.30 41.63
CA ARG A 639 -10.36 12.33 41.51
C ARG A 639 -9.90 10.97 42.04
N PRO A 640 -10.82 10.13 42.53
CA PRO A 640 -10.47 8.80 43.01
C PRO A 640 -9.82 7.93 41.93
N CYS A 641 -8.77 7.19 42.30
CA CYS A 641 -8.05 6.25 41.42
C CYS A 641 -8.81 4.93 41.24
N GLU A 642 -9.98 4.99 40.60
CA GLU A 642 -10.84 3.83 40.29
C GLU A 642 -10.29 2.94 39.17
N ASP A 643 -9.54 3.54 38.26
CA ASP A 643 -8.93 2.91 37.08
C ASP A 643 -7.43 2.65 37.30
N LEU A 644 -6.70 2.31 36.23
CA LEU A 644 -5.24 2.13 36.25
C LEU A 644 -4.52 3.39 36.78
N ALA A 645 -3.69 3.20 37.80
CA ALA A 645 -2.90 4.23 38.44
C ALA A 645 -1.43 3.82 38.59
N LEU A 646 -0.59 4.80 38.88
CA LEU A 646 0.80 4.63 39.25
C LEU A 646 0.98 5.00 40.72
N GLU A 647 1.55 4.09 41.50
CA GLU A 647 1.78 4.27 42.94
C GLU A 647 3.28 4.21 43.26
N CYS A 648 3.72 5.09 44.15
CA CYS A 648 5.09 5.08 44.63
C CYS A 648 5.34 3.87 45.54
N THR A 649 6.42 3.14 45.26
CA THR A 649 6.79 1.94 46.05
C THR A 649 7.60 2.26 47.30
N LYS A 650 8.04 3.52 47.48
CA LYS A 650 8.88 3.91 48.60
C LYS A 650 8.05 4.03 49.88
N SER A 651 8.48 3.34 50.93
CA SER A 651 7.90 3.45 52.26
C SER A 651 7.83 4.91 52.74
N GLY A 652 6.64 5.34 53.16
CA GLY A 652 6.35 6.72 53.60
C GLY A 652 5.96 7.70 52.49
N CYS A 653 5.94 7.29 51.22
CA CYS A 653 5.48 8.11 50.11
C CYS A 653 4.10 7.64 49.62
N ASN A 654 3.06 8.43 49.87
CA ASN A 654 1.68 8.12 49.48
C ASN A 654 1.33 8.62 48.07
N TYR A 655 2.33 8.87 47.23
CA TYR A 655 2.11 9.42 45.90
C TYR A 655 1.39 8.40 45.01
N ILE A 656 0.24 8.80 44.48
CA ILE A 656 -0.54 8.03 43.51
C ILE A 656 -1.16 8.96 42.47
N VAL A 657 -1.14 8.53 41.22
CA VAL A 657 -1.61 9.35 40.10
C VAL A 657 -2.26 8.47 39.05
N HIS A 658 -3.34 8.93 38.41
CA HIS A 658 -3.93 8.21 37.28
C HIS A 658 -2.91 8.08 36.16
N TRP A 659 -2.91 6.93 35.46
CA TRP A 659 -2.06 6.75 34.29
C TRP A 659 -2.30 7.86 33.25
N ASP A 660 -3.57 8.17 32.94
CA ASP A 660 -3.91 9.20 31.95
C ASP A 660 -3.44 10.61 32.33
N CYS A 661 -3.16 10.87 33.62
CA CYS A 661 -2.70 12.17 34.11
C CYS A 661 -1.20 12.41 33.88
N VAL A 662 -0.39 11.36 33.75
CA VAL A 662 1.08 11.46 33.60
C VAL A 662 1.60 10.81 32.32
N ALA A 663 0.83 9.90 31.72
CA ALA A 663 1.21 9.24 30.48
C ALA A 663 1.41 10.27 29.35
N PRO A 664 2.40 10.07 28.48
CA PRO A 664 2.53 10.85 27.26
C PRO A 664 1.25 10.81 26.41
N ARG A 665 0.91 11.92 25.74
CA ARG A 665 -0.32 12.05 24.93
C ARG A 665 -0.56 10.91 23.94
N TYR A 666 0.50 10.35 23.37
CA TYR A 666 0.40 9.25 22.41
C TYR A 666 0.07 7.89 23.04
N LEU A 667 0.20 7.74 24.37
CA LEU A 667 -0.19 6.55 25.15
C LEU A 667 -1.53 6.73 25.86
N GLN A 668 -2.03 7.95 25.99
CA GLN A 668 -3.36 8.22 26.52
C GLN A 668 -4.45 7.72 25.56
N ASN A 669 -5.41 6.94 26.05
CA ASN A 669 -6.61 6.56 25.31
C ASN A 669 -7.61 7.71 25.37
N TRP A 670 -7.58 8.59 24.37
CA TRP A 670 -8.61 9.61 24.17
C TRP A 670 -9.91 8.96 23.64
N ARG A 671 -10.60 8.24 24.52
CA ARG A 671 -12.07 8.15 24.48
C ARG A 671 -12.53 8.80 25.77
N GLY A 672 -13.11 9.98 25.61
CA GLY A 672 -13.32 10.95 26.69
C GLY A 672 -14.03 10.37 27.91
N PHE A 673 -13.76 11.01 29.04
CA PHE A 673 -14.78 11.26 30.05
C PHE A 673 -16.06 11.73 29.35
N GLY A 674 -17.06 10.86 29.20
CA GLY A 674 -18.33 11.21 28.55
C GLY A 674 -19.17 10.01 28.08
N MET A 675 -20.05 9.57 28.98
CA MET A 675 -21.35 8.86 28.79
C MET A 675 -21.41 7.40 28.27
#